data_AF-A0A075A7T4-F1
#
_entry.id   AF-A0A075A7T4-F1
#
_cell.length_a   1.000
_cell.length_b   1.000
_cell.length_c   1.000
_cell.angle_alpha   90.00
_cell.angle_beta   90.00
_cell.angle_gamma   90.00
#
_symmetry.space_group_name_H-M   'P 1'
#
loop_
_entity.id
_entity.type
_entity.pdbx_description
1 polymer ?
#
loop_
_entity_poly.entity_id
_entity_poly.type
_entity_poly.pdbx_seq_one_letter_code
_entity_poly.pdbx_strand_id
1 'polypeptide(L)'
;MERRGMMELKREHILQGITHDVDLRWLREYCITTYGLMDNDLRRKVWPMLVGQSDRDLLIYDDEILKSHTSHHQVQLDVNRLDSLLPPDITPEDKSATQAVLMRLIVSLLLDNPNLHYYQGFHDICYIFLSVLGENNARLLLNKILPDRFGLFMEASMDSTVEYMQLIFALLGHLRPTLTKNLEAVGLGPHFALAWIVTWFAHVLPEMDDVRRLFDLFLATDPLMLIYLSVAVIIRSDEEVQSNTSDFGMLHHTLLRLPKKHPVEELVRYSVKLYISVPPDQLLALGKQRHSVLSAISTEDSSVPSSYSGPSGSTFQTAFTWNGYLLACFVDLNADRQMDVVLLDAAGTDLFVSLAPSTRSSLTFGPTPSRNLPPPTLLFSPGLGEKIRSVAAADFNGDSLVDFMLLVSTARTGPYKVYLAYGVPGSTSLSFTIDASKPLVTTKSQPVICDLNSDAVADIFGETPSDERVIIYGGRNLTIRTIAYQGPPWSSLGYSAFGDVNGDTVPDIVVLVGESGDMKFQVYKRDPTPELGADVMLFDLPLSLRVAQQLTLGLFVLGDFDSDGTIDLLLPACTTINCVGGSSIFLFNFETFQWRSVDVEWEPKNVQPGYTWSLARTPADDLLLSALVGPTLGDFDLDGRPDIGMGLAYSAGTNIGTLPAVLLNQGVNSKTGHLTFQAYLLPGAKLPKTNTKLKQITFFDNGEKGVFDVFVASVDDADRSSVQLFLQQMVNDHYFVKVTVLNGLCSSAENCTDKRLPYGLPVPGQSSSYSTESASGGRLGFAGLMGVQSCCTALQLPSMRFGLGPFASYVERLTVAIPPDSALLRTFSIFGLIPNSEVFVNPYPHSDPDRWTAKLFLQPLYNMKVLYIAITLVCVCVVLVIIISVLQCLEVREDHKEKQKEAQRFHFDAM
;
A
#
# COMPACT_ATOMS: atom_id res chain seq x y z
N MET A 1 -24.08 47.18 -24.69
CA MET A 1 -24.74 47.11 -26.01
C MET A 1 -23.79 46.59 -27.10
N GLU A 2 -22.55 47.06 -27.22
CA GLU A 2 -21.58 46.59 -28.25
C GLU A 2 -21.29 45.08 -28.24
N ARG A 3 -21.09 44.46 -27.06
CA ARG A 3 -20.74 43.03 -26.95
C ARG A 3 -21.80 42.09 -27.56
N ARG A 4 -23.09 42.41 -27.36
CA ARG A 4 -24.21 41.59 -27.85
C ARG A 4 -24.37 41.70 -29.37
N GLY A 5 -24.25 42.91 -29.92
CA GLY A 5 -24.30 43.14 -31.36
C GLY A 5 -23.16 42.46 -32.12
N MET A 6 -21.95 42.40 -31.54
CA MET A 6 -20.82 41.69 -32.14
C MET A 6 -21.04 40.16 -32.17
N MET A 7 -21.62 39.58 -31.11
CA MET A 7 -21.94 38.15 -31.06
C MET A 7 -23.05 37.77 -32.04
N GLU A 8 -24.08 38.61 -32.18
CA GLU A 8 -25.16 38.41 -33.17
C GLU A 8 -24.60 38.46 -34.61
N LEU A 9 -23.72 39.42 -34.92
CA LEU A 9 -23.10 39.53 -36.24
C LEU A 9 -22.17 38.35 -36.56
N LYS A 10 -21.38 37.87 -35.57
CA LYS A 10 -20.57 36.66 -35.69
C LYS A 10 -21.45 35.44 -35.98
N ARG A 11 -22.59 35.31 -35.28
CA ARG A 11 -23.54 34.21 -35.44
C ARG A 11 -24.14 34.18 -36.83
N GLU A 12 -24.60 35.32 -37.34
CA GLU A 12 -25.15 35.42 -38.70
C GLU A 12 -24.11 35.04 -39.76
N HIS A 13 -22.87 35.50 -39.59
CA HIS A 13 -21.79 35.19 -40.51
C HIS A 13 -21.45 33.69 -40.55
N ILE A 14 -21.41 33.03 -39.38
CA ILE A 14 -21.23 31.57 -39.28
C ILE A 14 -22.38 30.83 -39.98
N LEU A 15 -23.64 31.24 -39.73
CA LEU A 15 -24.80 30.59 -40.32
C LEU A 15 -24.86 30.71 -41.85
N GLN A 16 -24.44 31.84 -42.41
CA GLN A 16 -24.37 32.03 -43.86
C GLN A 16 -23.29 31.15 -44.49
N GLY A 17 -22.11 31.07 -43.87
CA GLY A 17 -20.96 30.33 -44.39
C GLY A 17 -21.08 28.79 -44.37
N ILE A 18 -21.99 28.23 -43.56
CA ILE A 18 -22.18 26.78 -43.41
C ILE A 18 -23.03 26.16 -44.55
N THR A 19 -23.58 26.97 -45.47
CA THR A 19 -24.66 26.50 -46.34
C THR A 19 -24.26 25.80 -47.65
N HIS A 20 -23.01 25.86 -48.15
CA HIS A 20 -22.47 25.05 -49.28
C HIS A 20 -20.92 25.10 -49.30
N ASP A 21 -20.24 23.96 -49.54
CA ASP A 21 -18.77 23.76 -49.63
C ASP A 21 -17.95 24.49 -48.54
N VAL A 22 -18.03 23.93 -47.33
CA VAL A 22 -17.62 24.59 -46.10
C VAL A 22 -16.10 24.57 -45.90
N ASP A 23 -15.46 25.75 -45.86
CA ASP A 23 -14.04 25.87 -45.51
C ASP A 23 -13.81 25.58 -44.03
N LEU A 24 -13.33 24.36 -43.74
CA LEU A 24 -13.03 23.91 -42.38
C LEU A 24 -11.94 24.74 -41.69
N ARG A 25 -11.00 25.37 -42.42
CA ARG A 25 -10.00 26.26 -41.79
C ARG A 25 -10.69 27.49 -41.24
N TRP A 26 -11.55 28.11 -42.05
CA TRP A 26 -12.32 29.26 -41.64
C TRP A 26 -13.19 28.96 -40.41
N LEU A 27 -13.91 27.82 -40.37
CA LEU A 27 -14.68 27.47 -39.17
C LEU A 27 -13.84 27.26 -37.91
N ARG A 28 -12.67 26.62 -38.06
CA ARG A 28 -11.74 26.44 -36.93
C ARG A 28 -11.31 27.79 -36.36
N GLU A 29 -11.05 28.79 -37.20
CA GLU A 29 -10.73 30.14 -36.75
C GLU A 29 -11.86 30.77 -35.92
N TYR A 30 -13.13 30.59 -36.33
CA TYR A 30 -14.28 31.11 -35.56
C TYR A 30 -14.44 30.44 -34.19
N CYS A 31 -14.07 29.17 -34.07
CA CYS A 31 -14.06 28.44 -32.79
C CYS A 31 -12.93 28.91 -31.86
N ILE A 32 -11.80 29.34 -32.42
CA ILE A 32 -10.65 29.85 -31.66
C ILE A 32 -10.90 31.29 -31.19
N THR A 33 -11.42 32.16 -32.06
CA THR A 33 -11.69 33.57 -31.76
C THR A 33 -12.66 33.75 -30.58
N THR A 34 -12.62 34.94 -29.96
CA THR A 34 -13.37 35.28 -28.74
C THR A 34 -14.83 34.81 -28.79
N TYR A 35 -15.30 34.21 -27.70
CA TYR A 35 -16.62 33.61 -27.50
C TYR A 35 -16.95 32.34 -28.31
N GLY A 36 -16.05 31.84 -29.17
CA GLY A 36 -16.24 30.57 -29.88
C GLY A 36 -17.55 30.54 -30.66
N LEU A 37 -18.32 29.45 -30.50
CA LEU A 37 -19.60 29.25 -31.19
C LEU A 37 -20.82 29.84 -30.45
N MET A 38 -20.63 30.37 -29.24
CA MET A 38 -21.60 31.12 -28.43
C MET A 38 -22.83 30.34 -27.92
N ASP A 39 -23.48 29.53 -28.75
CA ASP A 39 -24.73 28.83 -28.41
C ASP A 39 -24.77 27.37 -28.92
N ASN A 40 -25.70 26.59 -28.36
CA ASN A 40 -25.83 25.17 -28.70
C ASN A 40 -26.46 24.91 -30.07
N ASP A 41 -27.21 25.87 -30.65
CA ASP A 41 -27.76 25.73 -32.01
C ASP A 41 -26.65 25.72 -33.05
N LEU A 42 -25.65 26.58 -32.87
CA LEU A 42 -24.45 26.59 -33.70
C LEU A 42 -23.61 25.34 -33.48
N ARG A 43 -23.36 24.95 -32.22
CA ARG A 43 -22.56 23.74 -31.90
C ARG A 43 -23.15 22.47 -32.50
N ARG A 44 -24.48 22.34 -32.50
CA ARG A 44 -25.20 21.23 -33.15
C ARG A 44 -24.88 21.07 -34.63
N LYS A 45 -24.62 22.18 -35.32
CA LYS A 45 -24.28 22.16 -36.75
C LYS A 45 -22.78 22.03 -36.96
N VAL A 46 -21.99 22.74 -36.16
CA VAL A 46 -20.55 22.92 -36.39
C VAL A 46 -19.70 21.78 -35.84
N TRP A 47 -19.97 21.26 -34.64
CA TRP A 47 -19.14 20.19 -34.05
C TRP A 47 -19.07 18.95 -34.95
N PRO A 48 -20.19 18.43 -35.52
CA PRO A 48 -20.14 17.34 -36.51
C PRO A 48 -19.28 17.67 -37.73
N MET A 49 -19.36 18.90 -38.25
CA MET A 49 -18.61 19.33 -39.42
C MET A 49 -17.10 19.42 -39.15
N LEU A 50 -16.69 19.93 -37.99
CA LEU A 50 -15.28 20.05 -37.60
C LEU A 50 -14.57 18.70 -37.56
N VAL A 51 -15.29 17.68 -37.12
CA VAL A 51 -14.81 16.30 -36.94
C VAL A 51 -14.95 15.47 -38.22
N GLY A 52 -15.72 15.94 -39.20
CA GLY A 52 -16.03 15.19 -40.41
C GLY A 52 -16.93 13.99 -40.12
N GLN A 53 -17.91 14.16 -39.23
CA GLN A 53 -18.91 13.13 -38.93
C GLN A 53 -19.74 12.85 -40.19
N SER A 54 -19.73 11.60 -40.65
CA SER A 54 -20.62 11.09 -41.70
C SER A 54 -21.79 10.35 -41.07
N ASP A 55 -22.97 10.42 -41.69
CA ASP A 55 -24.08 9.55 -41.32
C ASP A 55 -23.68 8.08 -41.45
N ARG A 56 -23.79 7.33 -40.35
CA ARG A 56 -23.57 5.90 -40.27
C ARG A 56 -24.70 5.27 -39.47
N ASP A 57 -25.07 4.06 -39.85
CA ASP A 57 -26.03 3.27 -39.07
C ASP A 57 -25.39 2.89 -37.72
N LEU A 58 -26.04 3.30 -36.63
CA LEU A 58 -25.63 2.93 -35.28
C LEU A 58 -26.17 1.54 -34.93
N LEU A 59 -25.31 0.67 -34.40
CA LEU A 59 -25.75 -0.61 -33.86
C LEU A 59 -26.63 -0.37 -32.63
N ILE A 60 -27.81 -0.97 -32.64
CA ILE A 60 -28.71 -0.98 -31.48
C ILE A 60 -28.34 -2.21 -30.64
N TYR A 61 -28.01 -1.98 -29.37
CA TYR A 61 -27.70 -3.04 -28.42
C TYR A 61 -28.90 -3.28 -27.51
N ASP A 62 -29.21 -4.54 -27.25
CA ASP A 62 -30.22 -4.92 -26.27
C ASP A 62 -29.74 -4.61 -24.85
N ASP A 63 -30.68 -4.34 -23.93
CA ASP A 63 -30.37 -4.01 -22.53
C ASP A 63 -29.57 -5.12 -21.81
N GLU A 64 -29.76 -6.39 -22.19
CA GLU A 64 -28.98 -7.50 -21.64
C GLU A 64 -27.50 -7.42 -22.04
N ILE A 65 -27.22 -7.05 -23.30
CA ILE A 65 -25.85 -6.87 -23.80
C ILE A 65 -25.19 -5.71 -23.06
N LEU A 66 -25.89 -4.58 -22.93
CA LEU A 66 -25.40 -3.42 -22.19
C LEU A 66 -25.04 -3.80 -20.74
N LYS A 67 -25.92 -4.53 -20.04
CA LYS A 67 -25.72 -4.97 -18.65
C LYS A 67 -24.57 -5.96 -18.48
N SER A 68 -24.26 -6.75 -19.52
CA SER A 68 -23.16 -7.72 -19.48
C SER A 68 -21.76 -7.12 -19.67
N HIS A 69 -21.65 -5.86 -20.09
CA HIS A 69 -20.37 -5.20 -20.27
C HIS A 69 -19.62 -5.05 -18.93
N THR A 70 -18.33 -5.34 -18.90
CA THR A 70 -17.51 -5.35 -17.67
C THR A 70 -17.54 -4.01 -16.92
N SER A 71 -17.52 -2.89 -17.64
CA SER A 71 -17.58 -1.55 -17.07
C SER A 71 -18.99 -1.06 -16.71
N HIS A 72 -20.06 -1.82 -16.97
CA HIS A 72 -21.45 -1.35 -16.78
C HIS A 72 -21.69 -0.86 -15.35
N HIS A 73 -21.27 -1.64 -14.34
CA HIS A 73 -21.45 -1.26 -12.95
C HIS A 73 -20.73 0.05 -12.59
N GLN A 74 -19.48 0.21 -13.02
CA GLN A 74 -18.70 1.42 -12.77
C GLN A 74 -19.33 2.65 -13.44
N VAL A 75 -19.76 2.52 -14.70
CA VAL A 75 -20.46 3.61 -15.42
C VAL A 75 -21.73 4.01 -14.68
N GLN A 76 -22.49 3.04 -14.14
CA GLN A 76 -23.70 3.32 -13.38
C GLN A 76 -23.41 4.17 -12.12
N LEU A 77 -22.39 3.79 -11.36
CA LEU A 77 -22.00 4.53 -10.15
C LEU A 77 -21.61 5.97 -10.49
N ASP A 78 -20.93 6.19 -11.60
CA ASP A 78 -20.43 7.50 -12.00
C ASP A 78 -21.54 8.38 -12.59
N VAL A 79 -22.42 7.84 -13.43
CA VAL A 79 -23.59 8.54 -13.94
C VAL A 79 -24.55 8.96 -12.81
N ASN A 80 -24.65 8.14 -11.75
CA ASN A 80 -25.43 8.50 -10.57
C ASN A 80 -24.89 9.72 -9.82
N ARG A 81 -23.61 10.07 -10.00
CA ARG A 81 -22.91 11.18 -9.34
C ARG A 81 -22.84 12.47 -10.18
N LEU A 82 -23.53 12.52 -11.33
CA LEU A 82 -23.52 13.63 -12.29
C LEU A 82 -24.20 14.94 -11.76
N ASP A 83 -24.55 15.02 -10.48
CA ASP A 83 -25.35 16.11 -9.90
C ASP A 83 -24.76 17.51 -10.14
N SER A 84 -23.44 17.63 -10.24
CA SER A 84 -22.75 18.90 -10.43
C SER A 84 -22.85 19.48 -11.85
N LEU A 85 -23.12 18.65 -12.86
CA LEU A 85 -23.22 19.08 -14.27
C LEU A 85 -24.66 19.25 -14.75
N LEU A 86 -25.62 18.69 -14.01
CA LEU A 86 -27.03 18.83 -14.33
C LEU A 86 -27.53 20.25 -14.03
N PRO A 87 -28.52 20.76 -14.79
CA PRO A 87 -29.15 22.04 -14.47
C PRO A 87 -29.71 22.04 -13.03
N PRO A 88 -29.55 23.13 -12.26
CA PRO A 88 -29.98 23.17 -10.86
C PRO A 88 -31.49 22.97 -10.67
N ASP A 89 -32.28 23.29 -11.69
CA ASP A 89 -33.74 23.20 -11.68
C ASP A 89 -34.28 21.92 -12.36
N ILE A 90 -33.45 20.88 -12.53
CA ILE A 90 -33.87 19.64 -13.19
C ILE A 90 -34.86 18.84 -12.33
N THR A 91 -35.93 18.33 -12.94
CA THR A 91 -36.89 17.45 -12.26
C THR A 91 -36.27 16.07 -11.98
N PRO A 92 -36.67 15.35 -10.92
CA PRO A 92 -36.19 13.99 -10.65
C PRO A 92 -36.43 13.02 -11.81
N GLU A 93 -37.54 13.19 -12.52
CA GLU A 93 -37.91 12.40 -13.70
C GLU A 93 -36.95 12.66 -14.86
N ASP A 94 -36.71 13.93 -15.20
CA ASP A 94 -35.79 14.32 -16.28
C ASP A 94 -34.34 13.94 -15.97
N LYS A 95 -33.95 14.03 -14.69
CA LYS A 95 -32.64 13.57 -14.20
C LYS A 95 -32.48 12.08 -14.45
N SER A 96 -33.45 11.27 -14.04
CA SER A 96 -33.41 9.81 -14.21
C SER A 96 -33.40 9.42 -15.68
N ALA A 97 -34.19 10.11 -16.52
CA ALA A 97 -34.18 9.91 -17.96
C ALA A 97 -32.82 10.26 -18.59
N THR A 98 -32.22 11.37 -18.19
CA THR A 98 -30.90 11.81 -18.67
C THR A 98 -29.81 10.82 -18.27
N GLN A 99 -29.83 10.35 -17.02
CA GLN A 99 -28.90 9.34 -16.52
C GLN A 99 -29.04 8.02 -17.30
N ALA A 100 -30.26 7.56 -17.57
CA ALA A 100 -30.49 6.35 -18.37
C ALA A 100 -29.96 6.48 -19.80
N VAL A 101 -30.16 7.63 -20.45
CA VAL A 101 -29.64 7.90 -21.81
C VAL A 101 -28.11 7.97 -21.80
N LEU A 102 -27.51 8.64 -20.83
CA LEU A 102 -26.05 8.76 -20.71
C LEU A 102 -25.40 7.40 -20.44
N MET A 103 -25.99 6.60 -19.57
CA MET A 103 -25.56 5.23 -19.28
C MET A 103 -25.51 4.39 -20.56
N ARG A 104 -26.61 4.39 -21.32
CA ARG A 104 -26.69 3.67 -22.60
C ARG A 104 -25.66 4.18 -23.60
N LEU A 105 -25.50 5.50 -23.72
CA LEU A 105 -24.51 6.12 -24.60
C LEU A 105 -23.09 5.63 -24.29
N ILE A 106 -22.65 5.71 -23.03
CA ILE A 106 -21.28 5.34 -22.63
C ILE A 106 -21.00 3.86 -22.89
N VAL A 107 -21.90 2.97 -22.43
CA VAL A 107 -21.69 1.53 -22.62
C VAL A 107 -21.73 1.16 -24.10
N SER A 108 -22.59 1.81 -24.90
CA SER A 108 -22.61 1.61 -26.35
C SER A 108 -21.30 2.06 -27.02
N LEU A 109 -20.68 3.15 -26.57
CA LEU A 109 -19.38 3.60 -27.08
C LEU A 109 -18.25 2.62 -26.75
N LEU A 110 -18.28 1.98 -25.57
CA LEU A 110 -17.30 0.96 -25.20
C LEU A 110 -17.47 -0.32 -26.03
N LEU A 111 -18.71 -0.71 -26.31
CA LEU A 111 -19.02 -1.83 -27.21
C LEU A 111 -18.60 -1.54 -28.66
N ASP A 112 -18.79 -0.30 -29.12
CA ASP A 112 -18.34 0.16 -30.44
C ASP A 112 -16.80 0.16 -30.56
N ASN A 113 -16.09 0.29 -29.43
CA ASN A 113 -14.62 0.42 -29.38
C ASN A 113 -14.01 -0.54 -28.32
N PRO A 114 -13.92 -1.85 -28.59
CA PRO A 114 -13.56 -2.86 -27.59
C PRO A 114 -12.11 -2.74 -27.06
N ASN A 115 -11.25 -1.98 -27.74
CA ASN A 115 -9.87 -1.74 -27.31
C ASN A 115 -9.75 -0.55 -26.34
N LEU A 116 -10.84 0.16 -26.06
CA LEU A 116 -10.86 1.31 -25.16
C LEU A 116 -11.43 0.89 -23.81
N HIS A 117 -10.77 1.30 -22.74
CA HIS A 117 -11.16 1.05 -21.37
C HIS A 117 -11.79 2.28 -20.74
N TYR A 118 -12.86 2.07 -19.98
CA TYR A 118 -13.52 3.15 -19.26
C TYR A 118 -12.62 3.69 -18.13
N TYR A 119 -12.55 5.02 -18.00
CA TYR A 119 -11.96 5.69 -16.84
C TYR A 119 -12.98 6.62 -16.16
N GLN A 120 -12.83 6.79 -14.85
CA GLN A 120 -13.69 7.67 -14.07
C GLN A 120 -13.46 9.14 -14.47
N GLY A 121 -14.55 9.81 -14.86
CA GLY A 121 -14.54 11.17 -15.42
C GLY A 121 -14.92 11.22 -16.91
N PHE A 122 -14.86 10.09 -17.64
CA PHE A 122 -15.29 10.04 -19.04
C PHE A 122 -16.79 10.32 -19.22
N HIS A 123 -17.60 10.02 -18.19
CA HIS A 123 -19.04 10.33 -18.19
C HIS A 123 -19.32 11.83 -18.29
N ASP A 124 -18.47 12.69 -17.72
CA ASP A 124 -18.59 14.14 -17.80
C ASP A 124 -18.46 14.61 -19.25
N ILE A 125 -17.48 14.08 -19.99
CA ILE A 125 -17.28 14.37 -21.42
C ILE A 125 -18.48 13.93 -22.23
N CYS A 126 -18.93 12.68 -22.04
CA CYS A 126 -20.10 12.15 -22.74
C CYS A 126 -21.35 12.99 -22.48
N TYR A 127 -21.52 13.49 -21.25
CA TYR A 127 -22.62 14.39 -20.92
C TYR A 127 -22.56 15.72 -21.67
N ILE A 128 -21.37 16.33 -21.83
CA ILE A 128 -21.24 17.58 -22.61
C ILE A 128 -21.76 17.37 -24.03
N PHE A 129 -21.32 16.31 -24.72
CA PHE A 129 -21.78 16.00 -26.07
C PHE A 129 -23.26 15.66 -26.13
N LEU A 130 -23.76 14.86 -25.18
CA LEU A 130 -25.17 14.52 -25.07
C LEU A 130 -26.04 15.77 -24.91
N SER A 131 -25.64 16.70 -24.04
CA SER A 131 -26.40 17.93 -23.74
C SER A 131 -26.53 18.88 -24.94
N VAL A 132 -25.63 18.77 -25.93
CA VAL A 132 -25.62 19.63 -27.12
C VAL A 132 -26.27 18.93 -28.31
N LEU A 133 -25.86 17.70 -28.60
CA LEU A 133 -26.15 16.98 -29.85
C LEU A 133 -27.33 16.01 -29.75
N GLY A 134 -27.69 15.59 -28.53
CA GLY A 134 -28.57 14.45 -28.30
C GLY A 134 -27.85 13.11 -28.55
N GLU A 135 -28.49 12.01 -28.16
CA GLU A 135 -27.88 10.69 -28.05
C GLU A 135 -27.21 10.19 -29.34
N ASN A 136 -27.94 10.13 -30.46
CA ASN A 136 -27.44 9.53 -31.70
C ASN A 136 -26.27 10.32 -32.29
N ASN A 137 -26.40 11.65 -32.35
CA ASN A 137 -25.35 12.51 -32.88
C ASN A 137 -24.14 12.55 -31.95
N ALA A 138 -24.35 12.52 -30.62
CA ALA A 138 -23.26 12.41 -29.66
C ALA A 138 -22.47 11.10 -29.85
N ARG A 139 -23.15 9.96 -30.00
CA ARG A 139 -22.50 8.67 -30.24
C ARG A 139 -21.69 8.65 -31.53
N LEU A 140 -22.26 9.15 -32.63
CA LEU A 140 -21.58 9.24 -33.93
C LEU A 140 -20.33 10.12 -33.87
N LEU A 141 -20.42 11.29 -33.24
CA LEU A 141 -19.28 12.20 -33.08
C LEU A 141 -18.23 11.60 -32.15
N LEU A 142 -18.63 11.08 -30.99
CA LEU A 142 -17.72 10.48 -30.01
C LEU A 142 -16.94 9.30 -30.63
N ASN A 143 -17.61 8.36 -31.31
CA ASN A 143 -16.91 7.26 -32.01
C ASN A 143 -15.86 7.74 -33.01
N LYS A 144 -16.05 8.93 -33.61
CA LYS A 144 -15.08 9.50 -34.54
C LYS A 144 -13.87 10.13 -33.86
N ILE A 145 -14.05 10.75 -32.69
CA ILE A 145 -12.95 11.42 -31.96
C ILE A 145 -12.29 10.56 -30.91
N LEU A 146 -12.94 9.51 -30.40
CA LEU A 146 -12.41 8.68 -29.31
C LEU A 146 -11.00 8.17 -29.59
N PRO A 147 -10.70 7.52 -30.73
CA PRO A 147 -9.35 7.01 -31.00
C PRO A 147 -8.27 8.11 -31.00
N ASP A 148 -8.58 9.28 -31.58
CA ASP A 148 -7.59 10.34 -31.81
C ASP A 148 -7.45 11.30 -30.62
N ARG A 149 -8.50 11.49 -29.83
CA ARG A 149 -8.56 12.51 -28.76
C ARG A 149 -8.52 11.94 -27.35
N PHE A 150 -9.08 10.74 -27.18
CA PHE A 150 -9.26 10.12 -25.86
C PHE A 150 -8.62 8.74 -25.76
N GLY A 151 -8.17 8.15 -26.88
CA GLY A 151 -7.59 6.81 -26.92
C GLY A 151 -6.47 6.63 -25.90
N LEU A 152 -5.58 7.62 -25.83
CA LEU A 152 -4.47 7.66 -24.85
C LEU A 152 -4.94 7.66 -23.39
N PHE A 153 -6.10 8.27 -23.08
CA PHE A 153 -6.67 8.28 -21.73
C PHE A 153 -7.50 7.02 -21.42
N MET A 154 -7.82 6.23 -22.44
CA MET A 154 -8.64 5.01 -22.38
C MET A 154 -7.80 3.75 -22.61
N GLU A 155 -6.47 3.84 -22.48
CA GLU A 155 -5.60 2.67 -22.43
C GLU A 155 -5.80 1.88 -21.14
N ALA A 156 -5.31 0.63 -21.09
CA ALA A 156 -5.43 -0.22 -19.91
C ALA A 156 -4.64 0.32 -18.70
N SER A 157 -3.66 1.19 -18.94
CA SER A 157 -2.85 1.88 -17.93
C SER A 157 -2.87 3.40 -18.15
N MET A 158 -2.62 4.17 -17.08
CA MET A 158 -2.52 5.63 -17.12
C MET A 158 -1.10 6.13 -17.48
N ASP A 159 -0.14 5.24 -17.74
CA ASP A 159 1.26 5.61 -18.00
C ASP A 159 1.40 6.59 -19.17
N SER A 160 0.75 6.30 -20.30
CA SER A 160 0.71 7.17 -21.48
C SER A 160 0.07 8.53 -21.17
N THR A 161 -0.97 8.55 -20.32
CA THR A 161 -1.59 9.79 -19.82
C THR A 161 -0.60 10.61 -19.02
N VAL A 162 0.13 9.98 -18.08
CA VAL A 162 1.14 10.65 -17.28
C VAL A 162 2.27 11.20 -18.13
N GLU A 163 2.73 10.44 -19.13
CA GLU A 163 3.75 10.91 -20.08
C GLU A 163 3.25 12.11 -20.90
N TYR A 164 2.02 12.06 -21.40
CA TYR A 164 1.39 13.19 -22.07
C TYR A 164 1.35 14.44 -21.16
N MET A 165 1.03 14.27 -19.88
CA MET A 165 1.03 15.38 -18.92
C MET A 165 2.41 15.94 -18.61
N GLN A 166 3.51 15.20 -18.84
CA GLN A 166 4.88 15.75 -18.68
C GLN A 166 5.15 16.90 -19.64
N LEU A 167 4.39 17.03 -20.73
CA LEU A 167 4.46 18.16 -21.64
C LEU A 167 4.09 19.49 -20.95
N ILE A 168 3.29 19.46 -19.87
CA ILE A 168 3.01 20.64 -19.03
C ILE A 168 4.32 21.17 -18.46
N PHE A 169 5.15 20.30 -17.87
CA PHE A 169 6.43 20.69 -17.29
C PHE A 169 7.48 20.99 -18.36
N ALA A 170 7.45 20.34 -19.52
CA ALA A 170 8.34 20.66 -20.63
C ALA A 170 8.10 22.10 -21.12
N LEU A 171 6.83 22.47 -21.33
CA LEU A 171 6.46 23.82 -21.74
C LEU A 171 6.72 24.84 -20.61
N LEU A 172 6.37 24.52 -19.37
CA LEU A 172 6.60 25.41 -18.23
C LEU A 172 8.10 25.63 -17.99
N GLY A 173 8.93 24.59 -18.09
CA GLY A 173 10.39 24.70 -17.96
C GLY A 173 11.01 25.61 -19.03
N HIS A 174 10.48 25.59 -20.25
CA HIS A 174 10.92 26.49 -21.30
C HIS A 174 10.51 27.96 -21.03
N LEU A 175 9.30 28.19 -20.53
CA LEU A 175 8.74 29.53 -20.34
C LEU A 175 9.09 30.18 -18.99
N ARG A 176 9.19 29.38 -17.94
CA ARG A 176 9.34 29.78 -16.52
C ARG A 176 10.27 28.80 -15.78
N PRO A 177 11.57 28.74 -16.13
CA PRO A 177 12.50 27.75 -15.58
C PRO A 177 12.62 27.80 -14.06
N THR A 178 12.61 29.00 -13.46
CA THR A 178 12.69 29.17 -12.00
C THR A 178 11.47 28.59 -11.29
N LEU A 179 10.27 28.79 -11.82
CA LEU A 179 9.05 28.22 -11.26
C LEU A 179 9.09 26.69 -11.35
N THR A 180 9.42 26.14 -12.52
CA THR A 180 9.50 24.69 -12.72
C THR A 180 10.50 24.04 -11.77
N LYS A 181 11.68 24.64 -11.58
CA LYS A 181 12.67 24.14 -10.62
C LYS A 181 12.14 24.10 -9.18
N ASN A 182 11.37 25.11 -8.77
CA ASN A 182 10.77 25.15 -7.43
C ASN A 182 9.66 24.11 -7.28
N LEU A 183 8.82 23.91 -8.31
CA LEU A 183 7.79 22.86 -8.30
C LEU A 183 8.44 21.46 -8.18
N GLU A 184 9.51 21.22 -8.92
CA GLU A 184 10.23 19.94 -8.91
C GLU A 184 10.98 19.70 -7.59
N ALA A 185 11.53 20.75 -6.96
CA ALA A 185 12.24 20.63 -5.68
C ALA A 185 11.34 20.12 -4.53
N VAL A 186 10.03 20.30 -4.65
CA VAL A 186 9.02 19.83 -3.67
C VAL A 186 8.45 18.46 -4.05
N GLY A 187 8.97 17.82 -5.12
CA GLY A 187 8.50 16.52 -5.59
C GLY A 187 7.14 16.56 -6.29
N LEU A 188 6.70 17.73 -6.78
CA LEU A 188 5.41 17.85 -7.45
C LEU A 188 5.48 17.31 -8.90
N GLY A 189 4.85 16.17 -9.16
CA GLY A 189 4.61 15.65 -10.51
C GLY A 189 3.37 16.27 -11.19
N PRO A 190 3.09 15.96 -12.46
CA PRO A 190 1.96 16.53 -13.21
C PRO A 190 0.58 15.99 -12.81
N HIS A 191 0.50 15.10 -11.82
CA HIS A 191 -0.74 14.43 -11.42
C HIS A 191 -1.83 15.40 -10.91
N PHE A 192 -1.45 16.58 -10.40
CA PHE A 192 -2.43 17.61 -10.01
C PHE A 192 -3.33 18.05 -11.17
N ALA A 193 -2.86 17.92 -12.41
CA ALA A 193 -3.59 18.31 -13.61
C ALA A 193 -4.42 17.15 -14.20
N LEU A 194 -4.39 15.95 -13.60
CA LEU A 194 -5.05 14.77 -14.18
C LEU A 194 -6.53 15.02 -14.44
N ALA A 195 -7.27 15.53 -13.45
CA ALA A 195 -8.69 15.88 -13.59
C ALA A 195 -8.94 16.91 -14.70
N TRP A 196 -8.00 17.82 -14.95
CA TRP A 196 -8.14 18.83 -16.00
C TRP A 196 -8.07 18.19 -17.39
N ILE A 197 -7.11 17.27 -17.54
CA ILE A 197 -6.81 16.59 -18.79
C ILE A 197 -7.89 15.56 -19.10
N VAL A 198 -8.18 14.63 -18.20
CA VAL A 198 -9.07 13.50 -18.49
C VAL A 198 -10.54 13.90 -18.59
N THR A 199 -10.96 15.04 -18.04
CA THR A 199 -12.35 15.52 -18.19
C THR A 199 -12.47 16.73 -19.11
N TRP A 200 -11.41 17.13 -19.82
CA TRP A 200 -11.36 18.38 -20.59
C TRP A 200 -11.88 19.60 -19.80
N PHE A 201 -11.47 19.70 -18.52
CA PHE A 201 -11.90 20.71 -17.54
C PHE A 201 -13.40 20.70 -17.18
N ALA A 202 -14.22 19.79 -17.72
CA ALA A 202 -15.66 19.73 -17.46
C ALA A 202 -15.99 19.56 -15.96
N HIS A 203 -15.24 18.71 -15.26
CA HIS A 203 -15.41 18.50 -13.82
C HIS A 203 -14.92 19.67 -12.95
N VAL A 204 -14.13 20.58 -13.54
CA VAL A 204 -13.35 21.56 -12.80
C VAL A 204 -13.99 22.94 -12.85
N LEU A 205 -14.53 23.32 -14.00
CA LEU A 205 -15.16 24.62 -14.19
C LEU A 205 -16.62 24.59 -13.72
N PRO A 206 -17.10 25.64 -13.03
CA PRO A 206 -18.44 25.66 -12.46
C PRO A 206 -19.54 25.93 -13.51
N GLU A 207 -19.22 26.66 -14.57
CA GLU A 207 -20.20 27.13 -15.56
C GLU A 207 -20.16 26.27 -16.84
N MET A 208 -21.31 25.71 -17.21
CA MET A 208 -21.41 24.81 -18.37
C MET A 208 -21.13 25.50 -19.70
N ASP A 209 -21.45 26.79 -19.83
CA ASP A 209 -21.19 27.53 -21.06
C ASP A 209 -19.69 27.79 -21.26
N ASP A 210 -18.95 27.95 -20.17
CA ASP A 210 -17.49 28.06 -20.16
C ASP A 210 -16.85 26.72 -20.55
N VAL A 211 -17.37 25.59 -20.05
CA VAL A 211 -16.93 24.24 -20.47
C VAL A 211 -17.18 24.04 -21.96
N ARG A 212 -18.38 24.33 -22.47
CA ARG A 212 -18.70 24.19 -23.90
C ARG A 212 -17.85 25.09 -24.78
N ARG A 213 -17.49 26.29 -24.30
CA ARG A 213 -16.56 27.19 -24.97
C ARG A 213 -15.15 26.62 -25.09
N LEU A 214 -14.68 25.86 -24.09
CA LEU A 214 -13.43 25.11 -24.18
C LEU A 214 -13.52 23.96 -25.18
N PHE A 215 -14.66 23.26 -25.25
CA PHE A 215 -14.88 22.20 -26.24
C PHE A 215 -14.87 22.75 -27.67
N ASP A 216 -15.41 23.95 -27.90
CA ASP A 216 -15.29 24.66 -29.20
C ASP A 216 -13.81 24.80 -29.60
N LEU A 217 -12.95 25.21 -28.66
CA LEU A 217 -11.51 25.33 -28.87
C LEU A 217 -10.86 23.96 -29.13
N PHE A 218 -11.09 23.00 -28.23
CA PHE A 218 -10.43 21.71 -28.30
C PHE A 218 -10.80 20.92 -29.54
N LEU A 219 -12.02 21.02 -30.06
CA LEU A 219 -12.42 20.37 -31.32
C LEU A 219 -11.81 21.07 -32.55
N ALA A 220 -11.53 22.37 -32.46
CA ALA A 220 -10.99 23.14 -33.58
C ALA A 220 -9.46 23.06 -33.73
N THR A 221 -8.75 22.66 -32.67
CA THR A 221 -7.27 22.69 -32.62
C THR A 221 -6.64 21.30 -32.53
N ASP A 222 -5.32 21.26 -32.44
CA ASP A 222 -4.54 20.05 -32.14
C ASP A 222 -4.85 19.51 -30.72
N PRO A 223 -4.78 18.18 -30.47
CA PRO A 223 -4.98 17.59 -29.14
C PRO A 223 -4.08 18.20 -28.06
N LEU A 224 -2.89 18.71 -28.40
CA LEU A 224 -1.97 19.34 -27.45
C LEU A 224 -2.48 20.66 -26.88
N MET A 225 -3.54 21.27 -27.45
CA MET A 225 -4.16 22.51 -26.93
C MET A 225 -4.52 22.40 -25.44
N LEU A 226 -4.84 21.19 -24.98
CA LEU A 226 -5.14 20.89 -23.59
C LEU A 226 -3.94 21.16 -22.65
N ILE A 227 -2.73 20.86 -23.12
CA ILE A 227 -1.47 21.17 -22.42
C ILE A 227 -1.25 22.68 -22.36
N TYR A 228 -1.46 23.39 -23.47
CA TYR A 228 -1.29 24.85 -23.51
C TYR A 228 -2.28 25.56 -22.59
N LEU A 229 -3.53 25.09 -22.51
CA LEU A 229 -4.50 25.63 -21.57
C LEU A 229 -4.10 25.36 -20.10
N SER A 230 -3.64 24.15 -19.80
CA SER A 230 -3.14 23.79 -18.46
C SER A 230 -1.97 24.67 -18.03
N VAL A 231 -1.03 24.93 -18.92
CA VAL A 231 0.11 25.83 -18.65
C VAL A 231 -0.34 27.29 -18.55
N ALA A 232 -1.32 27.73 -19.34
CA ALA A 232 -1.88 29.07 -19.22
C ALA A 232 -2.49 29.32 -17.83
N VAL A 233 -3.19 28.34 -17.26
CA VAL A 233 -3.74 28.42 -15.88
C VAL A 233 -2.64 28.66 -14.85
N ILE A 234 -1.52 27.92 -14.96
CA ILE A 234 -0.39 28.01 -14.03
C ILE A 234 0.31 29.36 -14.18
N ILE A 235 0.67 29.75 -15.42
CA ILE A 235 1.39 31.00 -15.69
C ILE A 235 0.56 32.22 -15.27
N ARG A 236 -0.77 32.16 -15.44
CA ARG A 236 -1.65 33.27 -15.06
C ARG A 236 -1.73 33.47 -13.54
N SER A 237 -1.32 32.46 -12.77
CA SER A 237 -1.33 32.42 -11.31
C SER A 237 0.09 32.34 -10.73
N ASP A 238 1.12 32.76 -11.48
CA ASP A 238 2.54 32.56 -11.15
C ASP A 238 2.92 33.05 -9.75
N GLU A 239 2.53 34.25 -9.35
CA GLU A 239 2.85 34.81 -8.02
C GLU A 239 2.31 33.95 -6.87
N GLU A 240 1.07 33.47 -7.01
CA GLU A 240 0.42 32.64 -6.00
C GLU A 240 1.05 31.24 -5.95
N VAL A 241 1.36 30.66 -7.11
CA VAL A 241 2.04 29.37 -7.19
C VAL A 241 3.41 29.48 -6.53
N GLN A 242 4.20 30.52 -6.85
CA GLN A 242 5.52 30.76 -6.26
C GLN A 242 5.46 30.90 -4.74
N SER A 243 4.49 31.65 -4.21
CA SER A 243 4.35 31.88 -2.78
C SER A 243 4.12 30.61 -1.95
N ASN A 244 3.65 29.52 -2.58
CA ASN A 244 3.36 28.24 -1.92
C ASN A 244 4.38 27.14 -2.23
N THR A 245 5.47 27.44 -2.97
CA THR A 245 6.49 26.44 -3.36
C THR A 245 7.38 25.93 -2.22
N SER A 246 7.10 26.26 -0.96
CA SER A 246 7.82 25.70 0.20
C SER A 246 7.14 24.48 0.82
N ASP A 247 5.88 24.21 0.49
CA ASP A 247 5.06 23.15 1.09
C ASP A 247 4.22 22.43 0.03
N PHE A 248 4.41 21.11 -0.09
CA PHE A 248 3.71 20.29 -1.08
C PHE A 248 2.18 20.38 -0.93
N GLY A 249 1.66 20.31 0.30
CA GLY A 249 0.23 20.28 0.56
C GLY A 249 -0.45 21.59 0.19
N MET A 250 0.15 22.72 0.56
CA MET A 250 -0.35 24.05 0.21
C MET A 250 -0.29 24.29 -1.30
N LEU A 251 0.81 23.89 -1.94
CA LEU A 251 0.99 24.01 -3.39
C LEU A 251 -0.05 23.16 -4.16
N HIS A 252 -0.19 21.88 -3.81
CA HIS A 252 -1.14 20.97 -4.45
C HIS A 252 -2.58 21.46 -4.28
N HIS A 253 -2.96 21.90 -3.08
CA HIS A 253 -4.28 22.47 -2.81
C HIS A 253 -4.55 23.76 -3.61
N THR A 254 -3.54 24.61 -3.76
CA THR A 254 -3.63 25.85 -4.54
C THR A 254 -3.86 25.54 -6.02
N LEU A 255 -3.07 24.62 -6.58
CA LEU A 255 -3.16 24.21 -7.99
C LEU A 255 -4.57 23.74 -8.35
N LEU A 256 -5.20 22.88 -7.54
CA LEU A 256 -6.55 22.35 -7.78
C LEU A 256 -7.64 23.42 -7.92
N ARG A 257 -7.43 24.64 -7.40
CA ARG A 257 -8.41 25.74 -7.44
C ARG A 257 -8.14 26.76 -8.55
N LEU A 258 -6.98 26.73 -9.19
CA LEU A 258 -6.55 27.76 -10.14
C LEU A 258 -7.49 27.93 -11.35
N PRO A 259 -8.03 26.86 -11.97
CA PRO A 259 -8.89 27.04 -13.15
C PRO A 259 -10.14 27.89 -12.86
N LYS A 260 -10.64 27.87 -11.62
CA LYS A 260 -11.82 28.64 -11.21
C LYS A 260 -11.56 30.13 -10.99
N LYS A 261 -10.29 30.56 -10.95
CA LYS A 261 -9.92 31.95 -10.61
C LYS A 261 -9.94 32.90 -11.80
N HIS A 262 -9.80 32.39 -13.01
CA HIS A 262 -9.62 33.21 -14.21
C HIS A 262 -10.79 33.03 -15.16
N PRO A 263 -11.27 34.10 -15.80
CA PRO A 263 -12.28 33.97 -16.86
C PRO A 263 -11.78 33.06 -17.98
N VAL A 264 -12.62 32.15 -18.47
CA VAL A 264 -12.22 31.18 -19.51
C VAL A 264 -11.70 31.85 -20.78
N GLU A 265 -12.29 32.96 -21.22
CA GLU A 265 -11.79 33.71 -22.39
C GLU A 265 -10.36 34.22 -22.22
N GLU A 266 -9.96 34.56 -20.99
CA GLU A 266 -8.59 34.96 -20.72
C GLU A 266 -7.64 33.76 -20.85
N LEU A 267 -8.02 32.62 -20.29
CA LEU A 267 -7.26 31.37 -20.39
C LEU A 267 -7.12 30.92 -21.84
N VAL A 268 -8.18 30.98 -22.64
CA VAL A 268 -8.17 30.66 -24.07
C VAL A 268 -7.23 31.60 -24.84
N ARG A 269 -7.31 32.91 -24.59
CA ARG A 269 -6.42 33.88 -25.25
C ARG A 269 -4.94 33.59 -24.92
N TYR A 270 -4.64 33.27 -23.67
CA TYR A 270 -3.28 32.93 -23.26
C TYR A 270 -2.83 31.59 -23.85
N SER A 271 -3.67 30.55 -23.85
CA SER A 271 -3.31 29.24 -24.42
C SER A 271 -3.03 29.33 -25.92
N VAL A 272 -3.83 30.09 -26.67
CA VAL A 272 -3.60 30.36 -28.10
C VAL A 272 -2.29 31.15 -28.31
N LYS A 273 -2.00 32.13 -27.46
CA LYS A 273 -0.71 32.86 -27.50
C LYS A 273 0.47 31.92 -27.27
N LEU A 274 0.36 31.00 -26.31
CA LEU A 274 1.39 30.00 -26.04
C LEU A 274 1.56 29.05 -27.23
N TYR A 275 0.46 28.56 -27.79
CA TYR A 275 0.42 27.68 -28.96
C TYR A 275 1.09 28.30 -30.19
N ILE A 276 0.93 29.61 -30.40
CA ILE A 276 1.61 30.32 -31.49
C ILE A 276 3.10 30.52 -31.17
N SER A 277 3.44 30.84 -29.93
CA SER A 277 4.83 31.12 -29.52
C SER A 277 5.72 29.88 -29.46
N VAL A 278 5.13 28.74 -29.09
CA VAL A 278 5.79 27.43 -29.03
C VAL A 278 4.87 26.48 -29.79
N PRO A 279 5.09 26.25 -31.10
CA PRO A 279 4.26 25.35 -31.89
C PRO A 279 4.31 23.89 -31.41
N PRO A 280 3.30 23.07 -31.73
CA PRO A 280 3.23 21.64 -31.36
C PRO A 280 4.51 20.84 -31.57
N ASP A 281 5.15 20.97 -32.74
CA ASP A 281 6.39 20.23 -33.04
C ASP A 281 7.54 20.59 -32.10
N GLN A 282 7.62 21.87 -31.70
CA GLN A 282 8.59 22.35 -30.74
C GLN A 282 8.27 21.86 -29.32
N LEU A 283 6.99 21.85 -28.93
CA LEU A 283 6.57 21.30 -27.63
C LEU A 283 6.89 19.80 -27.54
N LEU A 284 6.65 19.03 -28.61
CA LEU A 284 7.00 17.61 -28.65
C LEU A 284 8.52 17.40 -28.59
N ALA A 285 9.32 18.25 -29.23
CA ALA A 285 10.77 18.22 -29.11
C ALA A 285 11.25 18.53 -27.68
N LEU A 286 10.65 19.53 -27.02
CA LEU A 286 10.91 19.84 -25.61
C LEU A 286 10.48 18.68 -24.69
N GLY A 287 9.36 18.03 -25.00
CA GLY A 287 8.90 16.82 -24.33
C GLY A 287 9.91 15.69 -24.43
N LYS A 288 10.45 15.41 -25.62
CA LYS A 288 11.51 14.43 -25.83
C LYS A 288 12.79 14.78 -25.09
N GLN A 289 13.19 16.06 -25.10
CA GLN A 289 14.35 16.52 -24.33
C GLN A 289 14.12 16.33 -22.83
N ARG A 290 12.95 16.70 -22.32
CA ARG A 290 12.58 16.47 -20.92
C ARG A 290 12.54 14.99 -20.58
N HIS A 291 11.95 14.15 -21.43
CA HIS A 291 11.96 12.70 -21.27
C HIS A 291 13.39 12.18 -21.24
N SER A 292 14.29 12.70 -22.09
CA SER A 292 15.72 12.35 -22.06
C SER A 292 16.44 12.82 -20.80
N VAL A 293 15.98 13.91 -20.16
CA VAL A 293 16.54 14.42 -18.90
C VAL A 293 15.95 13.70 -17.69
N LEU A 294 14.66 13.36 -17.69
CA LEU A 294 14.05 12.50 -16.66
C LEU A 294 14.62 11.09 -16.76
N SER A 295 14.80 10.59 -17.98
CA SER A 295 15.53 9.35 -18.22
C SER A 295 17.01 9.53 -17.88
N ALA A 296 17.63 10.70 -18.08
CA ALA A 296 19.02 10.96 -17.67
C ALA A 296 19.22 11.12 -16.15
N ILE A 297 18.24 11.65 -15.44
CA ILE A 297 18.18 11.71 -13.97
C ILE A 297 17.88 10.32 -13.40
N SER A 298 17.26 9.43 -14.21
CA SER A 298 17.25 7.98 -13.97
C SER A 298 18.48 7.24 -14.54
N THR A 299 19.35 7.90 -15.32
CA THR A 299 20.61 7.34 -15.86
C THR A 299 21.83 8.10 -15.32
N GLU A 300 21.90 8.30 -14.01
CA GLU A 300 23.17 8.02 -13.35
C GLU A 300 23.17 6.52 -13.00
N ASP A 301 24.09 5.81 -13.67
CA ASP A 301 24.33 4.36 -13.72
C ASP A 301 23.42 3.51 -14.64
N SER A 302 23.67 3.58 -15.96
CA SER A 302 23.03 2.77 -17.01
C SER A 302 23.40 1.27 -17.00
N SER A 303 23.59 0.68 -15.82
CA SER A 303 23.82 -0.75 -15.63
C SER A 303 22.95 -1.37 -14.55
N VAL A 304 22.11 -0.64 -13.83
CA VAL A 304 21.22 -1.25 -12.83
C VAL A 304 19.77 -1.12 -13.31
N PRO A 305 18.99 -2.21 -13.40
CA PRO A 305 17.58 -2.12 -13.70
C PRO A 305 16.84 -1.21 -12.71
N SER A 306 15.95 -0.37 -13.23
CA SER A 306 15.11 0.51 -12.43
C SER A 306 13.67 0.47 -12.92
N SER A 307 12.72 0.54 -11.99
CA SER A 307 11.31 0.79 -12.29
C SER A 307 10.97 2.26 -12.09
N TYR A 308 9.93 2.75 -12.78
CA TYR A 308 9.36 4.08 -12.55
C TYR A 308 8.29 4.09 -11.44
N SER A 309 7.70 2.94 -11.07
CA SER A 309 6.74 2.83 -9.98
C SER A 309 6.77 1.45 -9.30
N GLY A 310 6.54 1.43 -7.99
CA GLY A 310 6.50 0.23 -7.18
C GLY A 310 5.09 -0.35 -7.05
N PRO A 311 4.91 -1.32 -6.13
CA PRO A 311 3.59 -1.83 -5.76
C PRO A 311 2.58 -0.70 -5.53
N SER A 312 1.39 -0.78 -6.14
CA SER A 312 0.32 0.23 -6.00
C SER A 312 0.77 1.69 -6.26
N GLY A 313 1.73 1.87 -7.18
CA GLY A 313 2.26 3.18 -7.57
C GLY A 313 3.29 3.76 -6.60
N SER A 314 3.66 3.03 -5.54
CA SER A 314 4.49 3.54 -4.46
C SER A 314 5.92 3.89 -4.89
N THR A 315 6.52 4.82 -4.15
CA THR A 315 7.94 5.20 -4.27
C THR A 315 8.66 5.05 -2.94
N PHE A 316 9.98 4.91 -2.98
CA PHE A 316 10.80 4.63 -1.81
C PHE A 316 11.86 5.70 -1.61
N GLN A 317 12.02 6.16 -0.37
CA GLN A 317 13.06 7.10 0.02
C GLN A 317 13.97 6.47 1.06
N THR A 318 15.29 6.55 0.85
CA THR A 318 16.26 6.12 1.87
C THR A 318 16.15 7.00 3.11
N ALA A 319 15.83 6.40 4.27
CA ALA A 319 15.81 7.10 5.55
C ALA A 319 17.23 7.31 6.09
N PHE A 320 18.01 6.23 6.13
CA PHE A 320 19.37 6.18 6.63
C PHE A 320 20.11 4.93 6.15
N THR A 321 21.42 4.93 6.33
CA THR A 321 22.30 3.77 6.13
C THR A 321 23.19 3.59 7.36
N TRP A 322 23.21 2.41 7.94
CA TRP A 322 24.11 2.01 9.03
C TRP A 322 25.13 1.00 8.51
N ASN A 323 26.41 1.35 8.57
CA ASN A 323 27.51 0.50 8.11
C ASN A 323 28.08 -0.32 9.26
N GLY A 324 28.51 -1.56 8.98
CA GLY A 324 29.16 -2.43 9.96
C GLY A 324 28.19 -3.13 10.92
N TYR A 325 26.90 -3.16 10.58
CA TYR A 325 25.85 -3.80 11.37
C TYR A 325 25.10 -4.84 10.55
N LEU A 326 24.45 -5.74 11.28
CA LEU A 326 23.54 -6.75 10.78
C LEU A 326 22.23 -6.65 11.56
N LEU A 327 21.10 -6.90 10.91
CA LEU A 327 19.82 -6.98 11.60
C LEU A 327 19.75 -8.27 12.43
N ALA A 328 19.27 -8.18 13.66
CA ALA A 328 19.23 -9.30 14.59
C ALA A 328 17.79 -9.68 14.95
N CYS A 329 17.01 -8.76 15.54
CA CYS A 329 15.58 -8.95 15.80
C CYS A 329 14.83 -7.61 15.93
N PHE A 330 13.50 -7.68 15.84
CA PHE A 330 12.60 -6.58 16.11
C PHE A 330 11.82 -6.86 17.39
N VAL A 331 11.83 -5.90 18.31
CA VAL A 331 11.17 -6.01 19.61
C VAL A 331 11.02 -4.62 20.22
N ASP A 332 9.97 -4.37 20.99
CA ASP A 332 9.83 -3.16 21.79
C ASP A 332 10.43 -3.40 23.18
N LEU A 333 11.66 -2.92 23.41
CA LEU A 333 12.42 -3.19 24.64
C LEU A 333 11.93 -2.34 25.82
N ASN A 334 11.45 -1.13 25.51
CA ASN A 334 11.02 -0.17 26.52
C ASN A 334 9.49 -0.23 26.76
N ALA A 335 8.78 -1.07 26.02
CA ALA A 335 7.33 -1.28 26.05
C ALA A 335 6.52 0.02 25.85
N ASP A 336 7.01 0.93 25.00
CA ASP A 336 6.37 2.21 24.71
C ASP A 336 5.39 2.17 23.51
N ARG A 337 5.25 0.99 22.90
CA ARG A 337 4.49 0.60 21.70
C ARG A 337 5.18 0.93 20.38
N GLN A 338 6.41 1.42 20.41
CA GLN A 338 7.19 1.64 19.19
C GLN A 338 8.15 0.47 19.02
N MET A 339 8.15 -0.14 17.84
CA MET A 339 9.08 -1.23 17.56
C MET A 339 10.53 -0.73 17.50
N ASP A 340 11.40 -1.31 18.33
CA ASP A 340 12.84 -1.06 18.30
C ASP A 340 13.55 -2.06 17.37
N VAL A 341 14.76 -1.68 16.98
CA VAL A 341 15.61 -2.54 16.13
C VAL A 341 16.85 -2.95 16.91
N VAL A 342 17.04 -4.26 17.08
CA VAL A 342 18.25 -4.85 17.65
C VAL A 342 19.15 -5.28 16.50
N LEU A 343 20.42 -4.89 16.59
CA LEU A 343 21.45 -5.14 15.61
C LEU A 343 22.61 -5.92 16.23
N LEU A 344 23.32 -6.65 15.39
CA LEU A 344 24.59 -7.27 15.72
C LEU A 344 25.70 -6.52 14.99
N ASP A 345 26.85 -6.33 15.63
CA ASP A 345 28.01 -5.78 14.93
C ASP A 345 28.55 -6.78 13.88
N ALA A 346 29.29 -6.27 12.90
CA ALA A 346 29.85 -7.12 11.84
C ALA A 346 30.77 -8.23 12.37
N ALA A 347 31.43 -8.02 13.52
CA ALA A 347 32.26 -9.05 14.15
C ALA A 347 31.41 -10.18 14.76
N GLY A 348 30.13 -9.93 15.04
CA GLY A 348 29.18 -10.87 15.64
C GLY A 348 29.48 -11.15 17.11
N THR A 349 29.88 -10.13 17.85
CA THR A 349 30.26 -10.22 19.25
C THR A 349 29.34 -9.44 20.17
N ASP A 350 28.84 -8.29 19.70
CA ASP A 350 28.13 -7.32 20.54
C ASP A 350 26.77 -6.96 19.95
N LEU A 351 25.76 -6.81 20.83
CA LEU A 351 24.42 -6.40 20.43
C LEU A 351 24.28 -4.89 20.59
N PHE A 352 23.64 -4.27 19.60
CA PHE A 352 23.32 -2.85 19.53
C PHE A 352 21.80 -2.68 19.42
N VAL A 353 21.31 -1.51 19.80
CA VAL A 353 19.90 -1.14 19.71
C VAL A 353 19.74 0.24 19.12
N SER A 354 18.73 0.40 18.27
CA SER A 354 18.15 1.69 17.93
C SER A 354 16.74 1.77 18.52
N LEU A 355 16.60 2.52 19.61
CA LEU A 355 15.31 2.73 20.27
C LEU A 355 14.46 3.73 19.50
N ALA A 356 13.24 3.34 19.14
CA ALA A 356 12.31 4.21 18.44
C ALA A 356 11.90 5.40 19.33
N PRO A 357 11.77 6.63 18.77
CA PRO A 357 11.35 7.77 19.57
C PRO A 357 9.91 7.61 20.06
N SER A 358 9.70 7.77 21.38
CA SER A 358 8.35 7.69 21.94
C SER A 358 7.43 8.79 21.38
N THR A 359 6.17 8.45 21.12
CA THR A 359 5.14 9.40 20.68
C THR A 359 4.53 10.24 21.82
N ARG A 360 4.97 10.04 23.07
CA ARG A 360 4.33 10.60 24.27
C ARG A 360 4.61 12.08 24.55
N SER A 361 5.30 12.82 23.67
CA SER A 361 5.50 14.26 23.87
C SER A 361 5.50 15.04 22.56
N SER A 362 4.35 15.63 22.21
CA SER A 362 4.31 16.83 21.36
C SER A 362 2.93 17.51 21.40
N LEU A 363 2.57 18.08 22.56
CA LEU A 363 1.78 19.32 22.59
C LEU A 363 2.67 20.55 22.34
N THR A 364 3.84 20.35 21.75
CA THR A 364 4.77 21.39 21.35
C THR A 364 4.44 21.85 19.93
N PHE A 365 3.95 23.08 19.81
CA PHE A 365 3.89 23.79 18.53
C PHE A 365 5.33 24.12 18.09
N GLY A 366 5.94 23.20 17.34
CA GLY A 366 7.28 23.31 16.75
C GLY A 366 7.45 22.30 15.62
N PRO A 367 8.52 22.36 14.81
CA PRO A 367 8.77 21.37 13.76
C PRO A 367 8.83 19.98 14.40
N THR A 368 8.02 19.05 13.88
CA THR A 368 7.95 17.67 14.37
C THR A 368 9.35 17.05 14.37
N PRO A 369 9.83 16.48 15.50
CA PRO A 369 11.07 15.72 15.51
C PRO A 369 10.98 14.59 14.47
N SER A 370 12.10 14.27 13.81
CA SER A 370 12.13 13.20 12.82
C SER A 370 11.63 11.90 13.44
N ARG A 371 10.59 11.28 12.86
CA ARG A 371 10.08 9.96 13.26
C ARG A 371 11.01 8.79 12.90
N ASN A 372 12.25 9.07 12.54
CA ASN A 372 13.20 8.06 12.11
C ASN A 372 13.93 7.48 13.32
N LEU A 373 14.28 6.19 13.20
CA LEU A 373 15.15 5.49 14.13
C LEU A 373 16.50 6.22 14.31
N PRO A 374 16.96 6.44 15.55
CA PRO A 374 18.27 7.03 15.83
C PRO A 374 19.42 6.07 15.49
N PRO A 375 20.68 6.54 15.43
CA PRO A 375 21.83 5.67 15.23
C PRO A 375 21.93 4.57 16.31
N PRO A 376 22.39 3.35 15.98
CA PRO A 376 22.51 2.26 16.94
C PRO A 376 23.48 2.58 18.08
N THR A 377 23.09 2.18 19.29
CA THR A 377 23.89 2.31 20.53
C THR A 377 24.17 0.92 21.10
N LEU A 378 25.29 0.74 21.80
CA LEU A 378 25.62 -0.55 22.40
C LEU A 378 24.55 -0.94 23.43
N LEU A 379 23.93 -2.11 23.24
CA LEU A 379 22.95 -2.65 24.18
C LEU A 379 23.68 -3.43 25.28
N PHE A 380 24.43 -4.47 24.90
CA PHE A 380 25.31 -5.21 25.81
C PHE A 380 26.33 -6.07 25.07
N SER A 381 27.41 -6.40 25.77
CA SER A 381 28.48 -7.29 25.31
C SER A 381 28.44 -8.61 26.08
N PRO A 382 27.96 -9.72 25.48
CA PRO A 382 27.74 -10.98 26.20
C PRO A 382 29.04 -11.74 26.54
N GLY A 383 30.16 -11.44 25.87
CA GLY A 383 31.48 -11.99 26.24
C GLY A 383 31.62 -13.51 26.02
N LEU A 384 30.93 -14.09 25.05
CA LEU A 384 30.84 -15.55 24.85
C LEU A 384 32.07 -16.19 24.16
N GLY A 385 33.04 -15.38 23.70
CA GLY A 385 34.29 -15.84 23.11
C GLY A 385 34.20 -16.48 21.71
N GLU A 386 32.99 -16.63 21.18
CA GLU A 386 32.68 -17.18 19.86
C GLU A 386 31.65 -16.29 19.15
N LYS A 387 31.54 -16.42 17.82
CA LYS A 387 30.66 -15.57 17.00
C LYS A 387 29.18 -15.92 17.22
N ILE A 388 28.38 -14.88 17.46
CA ILE A 388 26.91 -14.95 17.50
C ILE A 388 26.40 -15.10 16.06
N ARG A 389 25.65 -16.17 15.83
CA ARG A 389 25.13 -16.59 14.53
C ARG A 389 23.64 -16.27 14.36
N SER A 390 22.89 -16.14 15.44
CA SER A 390 21.49 -15.71 15.44
C SER A 390 21.11 -15.14 16.81
N VAL A 391 20.18 -14.20 16.80
CA VAL A 391 19.54 -13.63 17.99
C VAL A 391 18.03 -13.75 17.80
N ALA A 392 17.32 -14.13 18.86
CA ALA A 392 15.87 -14.10 18.87
C ALA A 392 15.38 -13.54 20.22
N ALA A 393 14.30 -12.77 20.19
CA ALA A 393 13.71 -12.15 21.37
C ALA A 393 12.42 -12.88 21.76
N ALA A 394 12.25 -13.14 23.06
CA ALA A 394 11.04 -13.71 23.66
C ALA A 394 11.09 -13.49 25.18
N ASP A 395 10.11 -13.97 25.94
CA ASP A 395 10.15 -14.04 27.41
C ASP A 395 10.38 -15.49 27.84
N PHE A 396 11.59 -15.83 28.27
CA PHE A 396 11.98 -17.21 28.61
C PHE A 396 11.82 -17.52 30.10
N ASN A 397 11.61 -16.52 30.96
CA ASN A 397 11.53 -16.71 32.42
C ASN A 397 10.12 -16.39 33.00
N GLY A 398 9.22 -15.85 32.19
CA GLY A 398 7.84 -15.51 32.52
C GLY A 398 7.69 -14.21 33.32
N ASP A 399 8.65 -13.28 33.23
CA ASP A 399 8.62 -11.99 33.91
C ASP A 399 8.04 -10.85 33.07
N SER A 400 7.60 -11.13 31.83
CA SER A 400 7.08 -10.17 30.86
C SER A 400 8.08 -9.08 30.45
N LEU A 401 9.38 -9.34 30.57
CA LEU A 401 10.44 -8.55 29.95
C LEU A 401 10.95 -9.27 28.70
N VAL A 402 11.69 -8.51 27.90
CA VAL A 402 12.36 -9.07 26.73
C VAL A 402 13.64 -9.77 27.18
N ASP A 403 13.75 -11.04 26.83
CA ASP A 403 14.95 -11.85 26.92
C ASP A 403 15.48 -12.15 25.51
N PHE A 404 16.76 -12.52 25.41
CA PHE A 404 17.38 -12.93 24.16
C PHE A 404 17.90 -14.37 24.20
N MET A 405 17.58 -15.14 23.17
CA MET A 405 18.29 -16.37 22.83
C MET A 405 19.42 -16.05 21.86
N LEU A 406 20.65 -16.38 22.27
CA LEU A 406 21.86 -16.22 21.46
C LEU A 406 22.34 -17.60 21.00
N LEU A 407 22.44 -17.78 19.67
CA LEU A 407 23.05 -18.96 19.08
C LEU A 407 24.48 -18.65 18.70
N VAL A 408 25.42 -19.42 19.25
CA VAL A 408 26.85 -19.19 19.11
C VAL A 408 27.51 -20.41 18.48
N SER A 409 28.34 -20.20 17.47
CA SER A 409 29.14 -21.28 16.88
C SER A 409 30.34 -20.76 16.12
N THR A 410 31.44 -21.51 16.18
CA THR A 410 32.60 -21.30 15.31
C THR A 410 32.29 -21.69 13.86
N ALA A 411 31.46 -22.72 13.64
CA ALA A 411 31.06 -23.22 12.33
C ALA A 411 29.74 -22.62 11.86
N ARG A 412 29.56 -22.52 10.53
CA ARG A 412 28.32 -21.97 9.93
C ARG A 412 27.14 -22.91 10.00
N THR A 413 27.36 -24.22 9.97
CA THR A 413 26.31 -25.26 9.92
C THR A 413 26.13 -25.93 11.28
N GLY A 414 26.56 -25.28 12.35
CA GLY A 414 26.53 -25.82 13.70
C GLY A 414 27.66 -26.83 13.99
N PRO A 415 27.59 -27.49 15.15
CA PRO A 415 26.55 -27.35 16.16
C PRO A 415 26.55 -25.96 16.83
N TYR A 416 25.42 -25.55 17.38
CA TYR A 416 25.20 -24.23 18.00
C TYR A 416 25.05 -24.36 19.51
N LYS A 417 25.78 -23.52 20.24
CA LYS A 417 25.63 -23.33 21.68
C LYS A 417 24.52 -22.32 21.93
N VAL A 418 23.54 -22.69 22.74
CA VAL A 418 22.41 -21.83 23.11
C VAL A 418 22.71 -21.14 24.43
N TYR A 419 22.60 -19.82 24.46
CA TYR A 419 22.65 -19.01 25.69
C TYR A 419 21.40 -18.14 25.79
N LEU A 420 20.97 -17.88 27.02
CA LEU A 420 19.87 -16.96 27.33
C LEU A 420 20.41 -15.75 28.06
N ALA A 421 20.07 -14.56 27.57
CA ALA A 421 20.31 -13.29 28.23
C ALA A 421 18.98 -12.73 28.73
N TYR A 422 18.82 -12.65 30.05
CA TYR A 422 17.57 -12.22 30.69
C TYR A 422 17.52 -10.71 30.89
N GLY A 423 16.39 -10.08 30.60
CA GLY A 423 16.12 -8.69 30.94
C GLY A 423 16.13 -8.49 32.46
N VAL A 424 16.72 -7.39 32.94
CA VAL A 424 16.79 -7.10 34.38
C VAL A 424 15.65 -6.17 34.81
N PRO A 425 14.74 -6.62 35.70
CA PRO A 425 13.67 -5.78 36.23
C PRO A 425 14.19 -4.51 36.92
N GLY A 426 13.48 -3.40 36.74
CA GLY A 426 13.78 -2.10 37.37
C GLY A 426 14.96 -1.36 36.75
N SER A 427 15.53 -1.86 35.66
CA SER A 427 16.67 -1.23 34.98
C SER A 427 16.24 0.00 34.17
N THR A 428 16.74 1.17 34.54
CA THR A 428 16.50 2.41 33.78
C THR A 428 17.29 2.49 32.46
N SER A 429 18.30 1.63 32.27
CA SER A 429 19.22 1.65 31.13
C SER A 429 19.17 0.40 30.24
N LEU A 430 18.07 -0.39 30.29
CA LEU A 430 17.93 -1.67 29.57
C LEU A 430 19.14 -2.62 29.78
N SER A 431 19.17 -3.30 30.93
CA SER A 431 20.28 -4.17 31.31
C SER A 431 19.91 -5.65 31.14
N PHE A 432 20.90 -6.48 30.83
CA PHE A 432 20.73 -7.92 30.62
C PHE A 432 21.74 -8.74 31.44
N THR A 433 21.31 -9.92 31.92
CA THR A 433 22.17 -10.88 32.62
C THR A 433 22.29 -12.18 31.84
N ILE A 434 23.51 -12.69 31.68
CA ILE A 434 23.80 -13.92 30.95
C ILE A 434 24.84 -14.74 31.71
N ASP A 435 24.63 -16.06 31.82
CA ASP A 435 25.66 -16.99 32.30
C ASP A 435 26.56 -17.41 31.13
N ALA A 436 27.66 -16.69 30.95
CA ALA A 436 28.66 -16.98 29.91
C ALA A 436 29.56 -18.19 30.25
N SER A 437 29.45 -18.78 31.44
CA SER A 437 30.36 -19.86 31.88
C SER A 437 30.05 -21.21 31.23
N LYS A 438 28.78 -21.45 30.87
CA LYS A 438 28.31 -22.70 30.28
C LYS A 438 27.09 -22.46 29.38
N PRO A 439 27.04 -23.06 28.18
CA PRO A 439 25.82 -23.00 27.37
C PRO A 439 24.69 -23.80 28.01
N LEU A 440 23.45 -23.35 27.79
CA LEU A 440 22.24 -24.02 28.25
C LEU A 440 22.11 -25.43 27.63
N VAL A 441 22.27 -25.49 26.30
CA VAL A 441 22.31 -26.71 25.52
C VAL A 441 23.17 -26.49 24.27
N THR A 442 23.60 -27.57 23.63
CA THR A 442 24.16 -27.52 22.28
C THR A 442 23.20 -28.23 21.33
N THR A 443 22.80 -27.56 20.25
CA THR A 443 21.90 -28.08 19.23
C THR A 443 22.66 -28.33 17.93
N LYS A 444 22.20 -29.31 17.14
CA LYS A 444 22.76 -29.65 15.84
C LYS A 444 22.45 -28.57 14.80
N SER A 445 21.18 -28.14 14.76
CA SER A 445 20.66 -27.07 13.92
C SER A 445 20.04 -25.95 14.76
N GLN A 446 19.59 -24.88 14.12
CA GLN A 446 18.88 -23.79 14.81
C GLN A 446 17.57 -24.31 15.44
N PRO A 447 17.37 -24.15 16.77
CA PRO A 447 16.14 -24.56 17.42
C PRO A 447 14.98 -23.59 17.13
N VAL A 448 13.76 -24.09 17.26
CA VAL A 448 12.54 -23.28 17.19
C VAL A 448 12.17 -22.76 18.57
N ILE A 449 11.78 -21.49 18.65
CA ILE A 449 11.14 -20.91 19.84
C ILE A 449 9.64 -21.17 19.71
N CYS A 450 9.03 -21.72 20.74
CA CYS A 450 7.63 -22.13 20.75
C CYS A 450 7.02 -21.97 22.14
N ASP A 451 5.75 -22.32 22.29
CA ASP A 451 5.05 -22.44 23.59
C ASP A 451 4.37 -23.81 23.61
N LEU A 452 5.05 -24.82 24.16
CA LEU A 452 4.59 -26.21 24.13
C LEU A 452 3.65 -26.55 25.27
N ASN A 453 3.69 -25.81 26.37
CA ASN A 453 2.82 -26.07 27.53
C ASN A 453 1.66 -25.06 27.63
N SER A 454 1.52 -24.16 26.66
CA SER A 454 0.45 -23.16 26.54
C SER A 454 0.38 -22.21 27.74
N ASP A 455 1.54 -21.86 28.30
CA ASP A 455 1.68 -20.96 29.46
C ASP A 455 2.09 -19.52 29.09
N ALA A 456 2.24 -19.24 27.79
CA ALA A 456 2.68 -17.97 27.20
C ALA A 456 4.12 -17.55 27.57
N VAL A 457 4.92 -18.48 28.10
CA VAL A 457 6.37 -18.36 28.28
C VAL A 457 7.06 -19.11 27.15
N ALA A 458 8.17 -18.56 26.66
CA ALA A 458 8.87 -19.14 25.54
C ALA A 458 9.65 -20.41 25.94
N ASP A 459 9.38 -21.47 25.19
CA ASP A 459 10.09 -22.75 25.19
C ASP A 459 11.07 -22.83 24.00
N ILE A 460 11.97 -23.82 24.06
CA ILE A 460 12.91 -24.12 22.98
C ILE A 460 12.80 -25.58 22.59
N PHE A 461 12.55 -25.85 21.30
CA PHE A 461 12.55 -27.19 20.74
C PHE A 461 13.64 -27.35 19.67
N GLY A 462 14.39 -28.44 19.74
CA GLY A 462 15.50 -28.68 18.82
C GLY A 462 15.97 -30.12 18.77
N GLU A 463 17.09 -30.33 18.08
CA GLU A 463 17.82 -31.60 18.03
C GLU A 463 19.25 -31.39 18.55
N THR A 464 19.70 -32.31 19.39
CA THR A 464 21.07 -32.35 19.92
C THR A 464 22.03 -32.99 18.90
N PRO A 465 23.35 -32.79 19.02
CA PRO A 465 24.33 -33.48 18.17
C PRO A 465 24.33 -35.02 18.28
N SER A 466 23.69 -35.58 19.31
CA SER A 466 23.45 -37.03 19.48
C SER A 466 22.15 -37.52 18.83
N ASP A 467 21.52 -36.70 17.99
CA ASP A 467 20.26 -36.98 17.28
C ASP A 467 19.05 -37.18 18.22
N GLU A 468 19.14 -36.70 19.46
CA GLU A 468 18.02 -36.69 20.41
C GLU A 468 17.24 -35.38 20.28
N ARG A 469 15.91 -35.45 20.35
CA ARG A 469 15.06 -34.26 20.46
C ARG A 469 15.22 -33.65 21.85
N VAL A 470 15.34 -32.34 21.93
CA VAL A 470 15.44 -31.60 23.19
C VAL A 470 14.33 -30.59 23.27
N ILE A 471 13.67 -30.56 24.42
CA ILE A 471 12.70 -29.55 24.82
C ILE A 471 13.24 -28.85 26.06
N ILE A 472 13.22 -27.53 26.04
CA ILE A 472 13.53 -26.69 27.19
C ILE A 472 12.27 -25.91 27.50
N TYR A 473 11.65 -26.22 28.62
CA TYR A 473 10.52 -25.44 29.12
C TYR A 473 11.02 -24.18 29.80
N GLY A 474 10.48 -23.04 29.36
CA GLY A 474 10.69 -21.74 29.94
C GLY A 474 10.11 -21.62 31.35
N GLY A 475 10.36 -20.48 31.97
CA GLY A 475 9.85 -20.12 33.30
C GLY A 475 10.97 -19.88 34.31
N ARG A 476 10.58 -19.56 35.55
CA ARG A 476 11.51 -19.19 36.63
C ARG A 476 12.63 -20.21 36.87
N ASN A 477 12.32 -21.48 36.65
CA ASN A 477 13.27 -22.58 36.67
C ASN A 477 13.14 -23.36 35.35
N LEU A 478 14.18 -23.31 34.52
CA LEU A 478 14.21 -24.04 33.26
C LEU A 478 14.16 -25.55 33.49
N THR A 479 13.35 -26.25 32.70
CA THR A 479 13.28 -27.72 32.71
C THR A 479 13.70 -28.26 31.36
N ILE A 480 14.75 -29.09 31.33
CA ILE A 480 15.27 -29.70 30.09
C ILE A 480 14.82 -31.16 30.02
N ARG A 481 14.17 -31.53 28.92
CA ARG A 481 13.75 -32.90 28.61
C ARG A 481 14.38 -33.33 27.29
N THR A 482 15.10 -34.45 27.31
CA THR A 482 15.64 -35.08 26.12
C THR A 482 14.80 -36.32 25.78
N ILE A 483 14.47 -36.48 24.51
CA ILE A 483 13.64 -37.56 23.98
C ILE A 483 14.45 -38.28 22.89
N ALA A 484 14.67 -39.57 23.09
CA ALA A 484 15.27 -40.41 22.06
C ALA A 484 14.38 -40.41 20.81
N TYR A 485 14.96 -40.15 19.65
CA TYR A 485 14.24 -40.03 18.41
C TYR A 485 14.84 -40.98 17.35
N GLN A 486 13.96 -41.69 16.64
CA GLN A 486 14.33 -42.62 15.58
C GLN A 486 13.63 -42.18 14.30
N GLY A 487 14.23 -41.21 13.59
CA GLY A 487 13.73 -40.73 12.31
C GLY A 487 14.76 -39.82 11.63
N PRO A 488 14.39 -39.11 10.56
CA PRO A 488 15.34 -38.27 9.83
C PRO A 488 15.90 -37.15 10.71
N PRO A 489 17.20 -36.87 10.62
CA PRO A 489 17.82 -35.79 11.39
C PRO A 489 17.31 -34.42 10.92
N TRP A 490 17.38 -33.43 11.80
CA TRP A 490 17.11 -32.03 11.48
C TRP A 490 18.05 -31.57 10.36
N SER A 491 17.50 -30.91 9.35
CA SER A 491 18.30 -30.42 8.23
C SER A 491 19.34 -29.41 8.73
N SER A 492 20.52 -29.40 8.10
CA SER A 492 21.57 -28.40 8.34
C SER A 492 21.13 -26.96 8.02
N LEU A 493 20.06 -26.78 7.23
CA LEU A 493 19.44 -25.47 6.97
C LEU A 493 18.70 -24.92 8.18
N GLY A 494 18.28 -25.78 9.13
CA GLY A 494 17.61 -25.36 10.36
C GLY A 494 16.20 -24.80 10.18
N TYR A 495 15.59 -24.91 9.00
CA TYR A 495 14.28 -24.31 8.72
C TYR A 495 13.19 -24.96 9.57
N SER A 496 12.46 -24.14 10.32
CA SER A 496 11.37 -24.56 11.20
C SER A 496 10.38 -23.43 11.44
N ALA A 497 9.15 -23.80 11.80
CA ALA A 497 8.08 -22.89 12.15
C ALA A 497 7.20 -23.50 13.27
N PHE A 498 6.53 -22.62 14.02
CA PHE A 498 5.56 -22.96 15.05
C PHE A 498 4.27 -22.17 14.82
N GLY A 499 3.19 -22.86 14.49
CA GLY A 499 1.94 -22.21 14.09
C GLY A 499 0.82 -23.22 13.88
N ASP A 500 -0.43 -22.80 14.07
CA ASP A 500 -1.59 -23.63 13.81
C ASP A 500 -1.76 -23.80 12.29
N VAL A 501 -1.47 -24.99 11.79
CA VAL A 501 -1.57 -25.33 10.35
C VAL A 501 -2.77 -26.21 10.02
N ASN A 502 -3.58 -26.56 11.02
CA ASN A 502 -4.69 -27.50 10.86
C ASN A 502 -6.05 -26.89 11.26
N GLY A 503 -6.06 -25.68 11.85
CA GLY A 503 -7.24 -24.91 12.21
C GLY A 503 -7.85 -25.26 13.57
N ASP A 504 -7.17 -26.04 14.42
CA ASP A 504 -7.66 -26.45 15.74
C ASP A 504 -7.28 -25.50 16.89
N THR A 505 -6.63 -24.37 16.58
CA THR A 505 -6.06 -23.36 17.51
C THR A 505 -4.86 -23.81 18.34
N VAL A 506 -4.40 -25.06 18.19
CA VAL A 506 -3.17 -25.57 18.79
C VAL A 506 -2.04 -25.38 17.79
N PRO A 507 -0.98 -24.62 18.13
CA PRO A 507 0.11 -24.47 17.19
C PRO A 507 0.93 -25.74 17.06
N ASP A 508 1.17 -26.13 15.82
CA ASP A 508 1.94 -27.29 15.39
C ASP A 508 3.40 -26.90 15.11
N ILE A 509 4.29 -27.90 15.06
CA ILE A 509 5.70 -27.67 14.71
C ILE A 509 5.96 -28.23 13.31
N VAL A 510 6.44 -27.38 12.40
CA VAL A 510 6.87 -27.77 11.05
C VAL A 510 8.38 -27.66 10.95
N VAL A 511 9.07 -28.73 10.56
CA VAL A 511 10.53 -28.80 10.51
C VAL A 511 11.00 -29.40 9.18
N LEU A 512 12.03 -28.82 8.58
CA LEU A 512 12.75 -29.44 7.47
C LEU A 512 13.77 -30.45 8.01
N VAL A 513 13.61 -31.71 7.61
CA VAL A 513 14.44 -32.84 8.04
C VAL A 513 15.09 -33.53 6.84
N GLY A 514 16.09 -34.36 7.11
CA GLY A 514 16.84 -35.12 6.12
C GLY A 514 18.10 -34.41 5.61
N GLU A 515 18.91 -35.17 4.88
CA GLU A 515 20.14 -34.69 4.27
C GLU A 515 19.91 -34.19 2.83
N SER A 516 20.92 -33.54 2.26
CA SER A 516 20.87 -33.07 0.88
C SER A 516 20.54 -34.21 -0.09
N GLY A 517 19.42 -34.09 -0.80
CA GLY A 517 18.93 -35.09 -1.77
C GLY A 517 17.74 -35.93 -1.29
N ASP A 518 17.47 -35.99 0.02
CA ASP A 518 16.28 -36.66 0.61
C ASP A 518 15.64 -35.80 1.71
N MET A 519 15.59 -34.49 1.47
CA MET A 519 14.94 -33.55 2.39
C MET A 519 13.42 -33.72 2.35
N LYS A 520 12.79 -33.64 3.52
CA LYS A 520 11.34 -33.81 3.75
C LYS A 520 10.87 -32.81 4.81
N PHE A 521 9.56 -32.55 4.83
CA PHE A 521 8.94 -31.84 5.94
C PHE A 521 8.41 -32.83 6.96
N GLN A 522 8.65 -32.51 8.22
CA GLN A 522 8.11 -33.18 9.39
C GLN A 522 7.14 -32.23 10.10
N VAL A 523 5.92 -32.68 10.34
CA VAL A 523 4.90 -31.93 11.10
C VAL A 523 4.57 -32.70 12.37
N TYR A 524 4.79 -32.06 13.51
CA TYR A 524 4.31 -32.53 14.80
C TYR A 524 2.93 -31.93 15.02
N LYS A 525 1.89 -32.74 14.78
CA LYS A 525 0.52 -32.34 15.10
C LYS A 525 0.34 -32.41 16.61
N ARG A 526 -0.11 -31.31 17.21
CA ARG A 526 -0.18 -31.17 18.65
C ARG A 526 -1.60 -31.23 19.15
N ASP A 527 -1.75 -31.84 20.32
CA ASP A 527 -2.94 -31.72 21.15
C ASP A 527 -2.73 -30.58 22.18
N PRO A 528 -3.79 -30.10 22.86
CA PRO A 528 -3.72 -29.14 23.97
C PRO A 528 -3.03 -29.69 25.24
N THR A 529 -1.98 -30.50 25.09
CA THR A 529 -1.20 -31.08 26.16
C THR A 529 0.26 -30.62 26.06
N PRO A 530 1.00 -30.58 27.18
CA PRO A 530 2.41 -30.22 27.18
C PRO A 530 3.31 -31.24 26.48
N GLU A 531 2.82 -32.45 26.21
CA GLU A 531 3.63 -33.49 25.61
C GLU A 531 3.71 -33.34 24.09
N LEU A 532 4.89 -33.65 23.53
CA LEU A 532 5.03 -33.75 22.09
C LEU A 532 4.19 -34.95 21.63
N GLY A 533 3.14 -34.68 20.85
CA GLY A 533 2.23 -35.70 20.35
C GLY A 533 2.96 -36.82 19.58
N ALA A 534 2.37 -38.01 19.59
CA ALA A 534 2.88 -39.14 18.81
C ALA A 534 2.52 -39.04 17.31
N ASP A 535 1.59 -38.15 16.94
CA ASP A 535 1.18 -37.93 15.56
C ASP A 535 2.20 -37.05 14.82
N VAL A 536 3.12 -37.73 14.14
CA VAL A 536 4.20 -37.11 13.39
C VAL A 536 4.01 -37.45 11.92
N MET A 537 3.72 -36.44 11.12
CA MET A 537 3.58 -36.58 9.68
C MET A 537 4.90 -36.27 8.99
N LEU A 538 5.23 -37.06 7.97
CA LEU A 538 6.34 -36.80 7.05
C LEU A 538 5.80 -36.70 5.64
N PHE A 539 6.15 -35.63 4.93
CA PHE A 539 5.82 -35.48 3.51
C PHE A 539 7.01 -34.99 2.68
N ASP A 540 7.05 -35.47 1.44
CA ASP A 540 8.14 -35.20 0.51
C ASP A 540 8.07 -33.78 -0.07
N LEU A 541 9.24 -33.26 -0.48
CA LEU A 541 9.31 -32.10 -1.37
C LEU A 541 8.63 -32.39 -2.73
N PRO A 542 8.21 -31.34 -3.47
CA PRO A 542 7.71 -31.47 -4.84
C PRO A 542 8.63 -32.33 -5.71
N LEU A 543 8.04 -33.16 -6.56
CA LEU A 543 8.81 -34.12 -7.38
C LEU A 543 9.90 -33.43 -8.20
N SER A 544 9.62 -32.24 -8.75
CA SER A 544 10.56 -31.41 -9.52
C SER A 544 11.80 -31.02 -8.72
N LEU A 545 11.69 -30.83 -7.40
CA LEU A 545 12.81 -30.50 -6.53
C LEU A 545 13.61 -31.74 -6.13
N ARG A 546 12.95 -32.89 -5.94
CA ARG A 546 13.60 -34.14 -5.55
C ARG A 546 14.48 -34.74 -6.64
N VAL A 547 14.09 -34.58 -7.90
CA VAL A 547 14.86 -35.11 -9.05
C VAL A 547 15.89 -34.10 -9.59
N ALA A 548 15.97 -32.90 -8.99
CA ALA A 548 16.89 -31.87 -9.42
C ALA A 548 18.34 -32.22 -9.07
N GLN A 549 19.26 -32.03 -10.01
CA GLN A 549 20.69 -32.25 -9.77
C GLN A 549 21.30 -31.19 -8.84
N GLN A 550 20.75 -29.98 -8.88
CA GLN A 550 21.11 -28.86 -8.01
C GLN A 550 19.85 -28.41 -7.29
N LEU A 551 19.94 -28.14 -5.99
CA LEU A 551 18.82 -27.65 -5.19
C LEU A 551 19.30 -26.60 -4.18
N THR A 552 18.66 -25.44 -4.22
CA THR A 552 18.77 -24.39 -3.19
C THR A 552 17.36 -24.12 -2.68
N LEU A 553 17.13 -24.39 -1.39
CA LEU A 553 15.85 -24.11 -0.74
C LEU A 553 15.93 -22.79 0.02
N GLY A 554 15.01 -21.88 -0.26
CA GLY A 554 14.75 -20.73 0.60
C GLY A 554 13.96 -21.14 1.83
N LEU A 555 13.90 -20.24 2.82
CA LEU A 555 13.10 -20.42 4.03
C LEU A 555 11.63 -20.49 3.60
N PHE A 556 10.91 -21.49 4.11
CA PHE A 556 9.47 -21.55 3.88
C PHE A 556 8.77 -20.55 4.81
N VAL A 557 7.58 -20.08 4.45
CA VAL A 557 6.73 -19.23 5.31
C VAL A 557 5.34 -19.81 5.42
N LEU A 558 4.65 -19.51 6.52
CA LEU A 558 3.27 -19.92 6.76
C LEU A 558 2.35 -18.72 6.66
N GLY A 559 1.25 -18.84 5.92
CA GLY A 559 0.26 -17.78 5.74
C GLY A 559 -0.92 -18.23 4.87
N ASP A 560 -2.01 -17.48 4.93
CA ASP A 560 -3.21 -17.69 4.12
C ASP A 560 -3.06 -16.98 2.77
N PHE A 561 -2.43 -17.64 1.80
CA PHE A 561 -2.05 -16.99 0.54
C PHE A 561 -3.18 -16.94 -0.48
N ASP A 562 -4.14 -17.86 -0.43
CA ASP A 562 -5.27 -17.91 -1.35
C ASP A 562 -6.57 -17.30 -0.78
N SER A 563 -6.52 -16.81 0.47
CA SER A 563 -7.62 -16.12 1.17
C SER A 563 -8.81 -17.05 1.44
N ASP A 564 -8.53 -18.32 1.75
CA ASP A 564 -9.52 -19.32 2.12
C ASP A 564 -9.75 -19.42 3.64
N GLY A 565 -8.94 -18.70 4.44
CA GLY A 565 -9.00 -18.69 5.89
C GLY A 565 -8.16 -19.78 6.56
N THR A 566 -7.45 -20.60 5.80
CA THR A 566 -6.56 -21.66 6.27
C THR A 566 -5.10 -21.27 6.07
N ILE A 567 -4.20 -21.86 6.85
CA ILE A 567 -2.77 -21.56 6.75
C ILE A 567 -2.12 -22.53 5.77
N ASP A 568 -1.45 -22.00 4.75
CA ASP A 568 -0.63 -22.76 3.82
C ASP A 568 0.87 -22.63 4.14
N LEU A 569 1.67 -23.51 3.54
CA LEU A 569 3.12 -23.39 3.49
C LEU A 569 3.57 -22.97 2.09
N LEU A 570 4.34 -21.88 2.01
CA LEU A 570 4.95 -21.41 0.78
C LEU A 570 6.47 -21.64 0.80
N LEU A 571 6.99 -22.30 -0.23
CA LEU A 571 8.38 -22.71 -0.35
C LEU A 571 9.03 -22.14 -1.63
N PRO A 572 9.92 -21.14 -1.52
CA PRO A 572 10.75 -20.71 -2.63
C PRO A 572 11.93 -21.67 -2.81
N ALA A 573 12.19 -22.09 -4.06
CA ALA A 573 13.24 -23.03 -4.39
C ALA A 573 13.89 -22.72 -5.74
N CYS A 574 15.12 -23.18 -5.89
CA CYS A 574 15.95 -22.95 -7.05
C CYS A 574 16.72 -24.20 -7.44
N THR A 575 16.59 -24.63 -8.71
CA THR A 575 17.16 -25.90 -9.22
C THR A 575 18.37 -25.75 -10.13
N THR A 576 18.90 -24.52 -10.25
CA THR A 576 20.11 -24.22 -11.03
C THR A 576 21.14 -23.49 -10.17
N ILE A 577 22.41 -23.50 -10.56
CA ILE A 577 23.54 -22.99 -9.74
C ILE A 577 23.36 -21.51 -9.36
N ASN A 578 22.72 -20.71 -10.22
CA ASN A 578 22.47 -19.28 -10.03
C ASN A 578 20.98 -18.92 -10.09
N CYS A 579 20.08 -19.90 -9.99
CA CYS A 579 18.62 -19.72 -10.05
C CYS A 579 18.04 -19.18 -11.36
N VAL A 580 18.88 -18.75 -12.31
CA VAL A 580 18.47 -18.40 -13.68
C VAL A 580 17.79 -19.59 -14.34
N GLY A 581 16.55 -19.39 -14.79
CA GLY A 581 15.73 -20.42 -15.44
C GLY A 581 15.32 -21.60 -14.55
N GLY A 582 15.65 -21.57 -13.26
CA GLY A 582 15.37 -22.65 -12.30
C GLY A 582 14.68 -22.17 -11.02
N SER A 583 14.19 -20.92 -11.00
CA SER A 583 13.46 -20.34 -9.87
C SER A 583 12.01 -20.79 -9.88
N SER A 584 11.50 -21.19 -8.73
CA SER A 584 10.13 -21.69 -8.56
C SER A 584 9.64 -21.42 -7.15
N ILE A 585 8.33 -21.22 -7.00
CA ILE A 585 7.65 -21.14 -5.71
C ILE A 585 6.55 -22.20 -5.69
N PHE A 586 6.43 -22.90 -4.57
CA PHE A 586 5.41 -23.92 -4.35
C PHE A 586 4.54 -23.56 -3.15
N LEU A 587 3.26 -23.87 -3.25
CA LEU A 587 2.29 -23.78 -2.18
C LEU A 587 1.91 -25.20 -1.73
N PHE A 588 1.91 -25.45 -0.43
CA PHE A 588 1.45 -26.70 0.17
C PHE A 588 0.25 -26.41 1.05
N ASN A 589 -0.86 -27.07 0.75
CA ASN A 589 -2.09 -26.98 1.52
C ASN A 589 -2.15 -28.14 2.51
N PHE A 590 -2.26 -27.83 3.80
CA PHE A 590 -2.23 -28.82 4.88
C PHE A 590 -3.52 -29.63 5.01
N GLU A 591 -4.65 -29.14 4.49
CA GLU A 591 -5.91 -29.90 4.51
C GLU A 591 -5.93 -31.01 3.46
N THR A 592 -5.48 -30.69 2.24
CA THR A 592 -5.48 -31.62 1.10
C THR A 592 -4.19 -32.42 1.00
N PHE A 593 -3.13 -32.01 1.70
CA PHE A 593 -1.78 -32.58 1.64
C PHE A 593 -1.20 -32.58 0.23
N GLN A 594 -1.43 -31.51 -0.53
CA GLN A 594 -1.00 -31.39 -1.92
C GLN A 594 -0.10 -30.18 -2.14
N TRP A 595 0.96 -30.40 -2.93
CA TRP A 595 1.77 -29.35 -3.50
C TRP A 595 1.13 -28.80 -4.78
N ARG A 596 1.12 -27.49 -4.93
CA ARG A 596 0.77 -26.77 -6.15
C ARG A 596 1.91 -25.83 -6.54
N SER A 597 2.10 -25.66 -7.85
CA SER A 597 3.01 -24.63 -8.35
C SER A 597 2.35 -23.27 -8.22
N VAL A 598 3.13 -22.27 -7.88
CA VAL A 598 2.71 -20.87 -7.88
C VAL A 598 3.20 -20.23 -9.19
N ASP A 599 2.31 -19.53 -9.88
CA ASP A 599 2.62 -18.88 -11.14
C ASP A 599 3.26 -17.51 -10.82
N VAL A 600 4.54 -17.33 -11.12
CA VAL A 600 5.27 -16.09 -10.80
C VAL A 600 5.69 -15.39 -12.08
N GLU A 601 5.25 -14.14 -12.26
CA GLU A 601 5.79 -13.25 -13.27
C GLU A 601 7.08 -12.62 -12.74
N TRP A 602 8.21 -13.22 -13.13
CA TRP A 602 9.54 -12.87 -12.63
C TRP A 602 10.04 -11.53 -13.17
N GLU A 603 9.59 -11.12 -14.36
CA GLU A 603 9.93 -9.80 -14.90
C GLU A 603 9.20 -8.73 -14.09
N PRO A 604 9.93 -7.87 -13.34
CA PRO A 604 9.26 -6.88 -12.52
C PRO A 604 8.51 -5.90 -13.39
N LYS A 605 7.30 -5.55 -12.96
CA LYS A 605 6.44 -4.62 -13.68
C LYS A 605 7.16 -3.28 -13.83
N ASN A 606 6.93 -2.59 -14.94
CA ASN A 606 7.42 -1.24 -15.20
C ASN A 606 8.96 -1.13 -15.31
N VAL A 607 9.63 -2.24 -15.63
CA VAL A 607 11.07 -2.27 -15.93
C VAL A 607 11.30 -2.38 -17.44
N GLN A 608 12.42 -1.83 -17.93
CA GLN A 608 12.81 -1.98 -19.33
C GLN A 608 13.05 -3.45 -19.68
N PRO A 609 12.53 -3.94 -20.82
CA PRO A 609 12.73 -5.33 -21.23
C PRO A 609 14.19 -5.61 -21.56
N GLY A 610 14.59 -6.88 -21.43
CA GLY A 610 15.94 -7.34 -21.81
C GLY A 610 16.78 -7.90 -20.66
N TYR A 611 16.23 -7.99 -19.45
CA TYR A 611 16.84 -8.67 -18.32
C TYR A 611 16.17 -10.02 -18.08
N THR A 612 16.97 -11.01 -17.71
CA THR A 612 16.47 -12.26 -17.14
C THR A 612 16.45 -12.16 -15.62
N TRP A 613 15.35 -12.60 -15.01
CA TRP A 613 15.09 -12.47 -13.59
C TRP A 613 14.99 -13.84 -12.92
N SER A 614 15.46 -13.92 -11.68
CA SER A 614 15.42 -15.14 -10.87
C SER A 614 15.54 -14.82 -9.38
N LEU A 615 15.28 -15.79 -8.52
CA LEU A 615 15.53 -15.67 -7.08
C LEU A 615 17.01 -15.38 -6.80
N ALA A 616 17.29 -14.43 -5.91
CA ALA A 616 18.65 -14.14 -5.46
C ALA A 616 19.11 -15.12 -4.39
N ARG A 617 20.32 -15.66 -4.56
CA ARG A 617 20.99 -16.44 -3.51
C ARG A 617 21.59 -15.51 -2.48
N THR A 618 21.49 -15.88 -1.21
CA THR A 618 22.13 -15.13 -0.13
C THR A 618 23.65 -15.30 -0.23
N PRO A 619 24.42 -14.19 -0.26
CA PRO A 619 25.88 -14.22 -0.21
C PRO A 619 26.38 -15.02 0.99
N ALA A 620 27.53 -15.68 0.84
CA ALA A 620 28.12 -16.43 1.93
C ALA A 620 28.63 -15.46 3.01
N ASP A 621 28.00 -15.45 4.18
CA ASP A 621 28.40 -14.60 5.31
C ASP A 621 27.89 -15.17 6.65
N ASP A 622 28.27 -14.51 7.75
CA ASP A 622 28.40 -15.05 9.10
C ASP A 622 27.12 -15.24 9.94
N LEU A 623 25.97 -14.68 9.55
CA LEU A 623 24.69 -14.93 10.24
C LEU A 623 23.96 -16.15 9.64
N LEU A 624 23.13 -16.80 10.46
CA LEU A 624 22.15 -17.77 9.98
C LEU A 624 21.06 -17.00 9.25
N LEU A 625 21.11 -17.08 7.93
CA LEU A 625 20.14 -16.53 7.00
C LEU A 625 19.64 -17.64 6.09
N SER A 626 18.48 -17.42 5.48
CA SER A 626 18.01 -18.29 4.40
C SER A 626 19.02 -18.36 3.25
N ALA A 627 19.06 -19.50 2.55
CA ALA A 627 19.93 -19.67 1.38
C ALA A 627 19.51 -18.81 0.17
N LEU A 628 18.25 -18.34 0.16
CA LEU A 628 17.74 -17.32 -0.76
C LEU A 628 17.47 -16.04 0.03
N VAL A 629 17.54 -14.88 -0.62
CA VAL A 629 17.31 -13.60 0.07
C VAL A 629 15.81 -13.43 0.33
N GLY A 630 15.41 -13.47 1.60
CA GLY A 630 14.00 -13.58 2.02
C GLY A 630 13.57 -15.05 2.17
N PRO A 631 12.27 -15.36 2.10
CA PRO A 631 11.14 -14.45 2.03
C PRO A 631 10.90 -13.71 3.36
N THR A 632 10.30 -12.52 3.28
CA THR A 632 9.59 -11.86 4.38
C THR A 632 8.11 -11.77 4.01
N LEU A 633 7.22 -11.92 4.98
CA LEU A 633 5.78 -12.00 4.77
C LEU A 633 5.10 -10.74 5.29
N GLY A 634 4.14 -10.22 4.53
CA GLY A 634 3.24 -9.16 4.98
C GLY A 634 2.37 -8.66 3.84
N ASP A 635 1.20 -8.12 4.16
CA ASP A 635 0.34 -7.43 3.20
C ASP A 635 0.92 -6.04 2.93
N PHE A 636 1.63 -5.90 1.81
CA PHE A 636 2.54 -4.80 1.52
C PHE A 636 1.82 -3.61 0.88
N ASP A 637 0.80 -3.86 0.07
CA ASP A 637 -0.04 -2.82 -0.52
C ASP A 637 -1.42 -2.67 0.13
N LEU A 638 -1.68 -3.41 1.20
CA LEU A 638 -2.87 -3.35 2.04
C LEU A 638 -4.15 -3.78 1.29
N ASP A 639 -4.04 -4.76 0.40
CA ASP A 639 -5.15 -5.31 -0.38
C ASP A 639 -5.86 -6.51 0.29
N GLY A 640 -5.33 -6.98 1.43
CA GLY A 640 -5.83 -8.10 2.22
C GLY A 640 -5.09 -9.41 1.96
N ARG A 641 -4.25 -9.50 0.93
CA ARG A 641 -3.53 -10.72 0.56
C ARG A 641 -2.09 -10.66 1.08
N PRO A 642 -1.52 -11.75 1.61
CA PRO A 642 -0.12 -11.75 2.01
C PRO A 642 0.82 -11.66 0.80
N ASP A 643 1.71 -10.67 0.81
CA ASP A 643 2.78 -10.47 -0.15
C ASP A 643 4.13 -10.95 0.38
N ILE A 644 5.11 -11.01 -0.53
CA ILE A 644 6.43 -11.55 -0.21
C ILE A 644 7.52 -10.57 -0.61
N GLY A 645 8.27 -10.09 0.38
CA GLY A 645 9.54 -9.39 0.14
C GLY A 645 10.67 -10.40 -0.10
N MET A 646 11.41 -10.23 -1.19
CA MET A 646 12.54 -11.10 -1.53
C MET A 646 13.58 -10.41 -2.41
N GLY A 647 14.77 -11.01 -2.50
CA GLY A 647 15.79 -10.56 -3.44
C GLY A 647 15.61 -11.19 -4.81
N LEU A 648 15.70 -10.38 -5.86
CA LEU A 648 15.77 -10.86 -7.23
C LEU A 648 17.17 -10.63 -7.82
N ALA A 649 17.70 -11.66 -8.48
CA ALA A 649 18.88 -11.57 -9.31
C ALA A 649 18.46 -11.23 -10.74
N TYR A 650 19.18 -10.29 -11.36
CA TYR A 650 19.00 -9.93 -12.77
C TYR A 650 20.26 -10.25 -13.58
N SER A 651 20.10 -10.57 -14.86
CA SER A 651 21.21 -10.78 -15.78
C SER A 651 20.87 -10.31 -17.20
N ALA A 652 21.76 -9.49 -17.78
CA ALA A 652 21.76 -9.07 -19.18
C ALA A 652 23.22 -9.00 -19.70
N GLY A 653 23.70 -10.08 -20.33
CA GLY A 653 25.09 -10.15 -20.81
C GLY A 653 26.10 -10.17 -19.65
N THR A 654 26.97 -9.16 -19.57
CA THR A 654 27.93 -8.99 -18.46
C THR A 654 27.33 -8.26 -17.25
N ASN A 655 26.12 -7.72 -17.39
CA ASN A 655 25.48 -6.94 -16.36
C ASN A 655 24.62 -7.84 -15.47
N ILE A 656 25.12 -8.15 -14.27
CA ILE A 656 24.51 -9.07 -13.32
C ILE A 656 24.53 -8.43 -11.94
N GLY A 657 23.42 -8.55 -11.21
CA GLY A 657 23.33 -8.02 -9.85
C GLY A 657 22.10 -8.54 -9.11
N THR A 658 21.93 -8.07 -7.88
CA THR A 658 20.77 -8.42 -7.03
C THR A 658 20.09 -7.16 -6.52
N LEU A 659 18.76 -7.14 -6.53
CA LEU A 659 17.94 -6.00 -6.11
C LEU A 659 16.84 -6.45 -5.15
N PRO A 660 16.46 -5.62 -4.17
CA PRO A 660 15.28 -5.87 -3.35
C PRO A 660 14.01 -5.73 -4.18
N ALA A 661 13.07 -6.64 -3.98
CA ALA A 661 11.80 -6.68 -4.69
C ALA A 661 10.67 -7.15 -3.77
N VAL A 662 9.44 -6.90 -4.20
CA VAL A 662 8.25 -7.49 -3.61
C VAL A 662 7.52 -8.27 -4.69
N LEU A 663 7.14 -9.50 -4.37
CA LEU A 663 6.17 -10.27 -5.13
C LEU A 663 4.79 -9.95 -4.58
N LEU A 664 3.99 -9.21 -5.35
CA LEU A 664 2.60 -8.89 -5.02
C LEU A 664 1.69 -10.06 -5.36
N ASN A 665 0.87 -10.50 -4.41
CA ASN A 665 -0.09 -11.57 -4.56
C ASN A 665 -1.28 -11.10 -5.41
N GLN A 666 -1.45 -11.67 -6.60
CA GLN A 666 -2.55 -11.35 -7.51
C GLN A 666 -3.79 -12.23 -7.29
N GLY A 667 -3.76 -13.09 -6.25
CA GLY A 667 -4.79 -14.08 -5.96
C GLY A 667 -4.74 -15.31 -6.86
N VAL A 668 -5.76 -16.15 -6.72
CA VAL A 668 -5.90 -17.38 -7.52
C VAL A 668 -6.48 -17.05 -8.89
N ASN A 669 -5.75 -17.43 -9.94
CA ASN A 669 -6.19 -17.25 -11.31
C ASN A 669 -7.37 -18.17 -11.62
N SER A 670 -8.50 -17.59 -12.04
CA SER A 670 -9.75 -18.34 -12.29
C SER A 670 -9.66 -19.38 -13.42
N LYS A 671 -8.66 -19.27 -14.31
CA LYS A 671 -8.46 -20.21 -15.43
C LYS A 671 -7.54 -21.38 -15.07
N THR A 672 -6.46 -21.11 -14.34
CA THR A 672 -5.46 -22.14 -13.98
C THR A 672 -5.72 -22.75 -12.61
N GLY A 673 -6.43 -22.05 -11.73
CA GLY A 673 -6.60 -22.43 -10.33
C GLY A 673 -5.32 -22.30 -9.50
N HIS A 674 -4.29 -21.65 -10.05
CA HIS A 674 -3.01 -21.42 -9.38
C HIS A 674 -2.97 -20.03 -8.76
N LEU A 675 -2.33 -19.93 -7.59
CA LEU A 675 -1.95 -18.65 -7.01
C LEU A 675 -0.95 -17.95 -7.92
N THR A 676 -1.12 -16.64 -8.14
CA THR A 676 -0.26 -15.85 -9.03
C THR A 676 0.47 -14.74 -8.26
N PHE A 677 1.75 -14.54 -8.53
CA PHE A 677 2.52 -13.39 -8.05
C PHE A 677 3.07 -12.56 -9.20
N GLN A 678 3.12 -11.24 -9.01
CA GLN A 678 3.79 -10.31 -9.90
C GLN A 678 4.97 -9.65 -9.17
N ALA A 679 6.16 -9.70 -9.76
CA ALA A 679 7.32 -8.99 -9.21
C ALA A 679 7.22 -7.47 -9.41
N TYR A 680 7.69 -6.71 -8.43
CA TYR A 680 7.90 -5.27 -8.49
C TYR A 680 9.24 -4.89 -7.86
N LEU A 681 9.96 -3.97 -8.50
CA LEU A 681 11.12 -3.31 -7.89
C LEU A 681 10.67 -2.18 -6.96
N LEU A 682 11.58 -1.73 -6.10
CA LEU A 682 11.37 -0.63 -5.16
C LEU A 682 11.99 0.66 -5.74
N PRO A 683 11.26 1.48 -6.53
CA PRO A 683 11.83 2.67 -7.15
C PRO A 683 12.28 3.69 -6.11
N GLY A 684 13.54 4.12 -6.21
CA GLY A 684 14.18 5.01 -5.23
C GLY A 684 14.96 4.26 -4.14
N ALA A 685 14.78 2.95 -3.99
CA ALA A 685 15.62 2.12 -3.12
C ALA A 685 16.96 1.80 -3.79
N LYS A 686 17.94 2.70 -3.63
CA LYS A 686 19.30 2.53 -4.16
C LYS A 686 20.23 1.95 -3.10
N LEU A 687 20.86 0.82 -3.42
CA LEU A 687 21.95 0.25 -2.62
C LEU A 687 23.18 1.20 -2.64
N PRO A 688 24.06 1.16 -1.63
CA PRO A 688 25.31 1.91 -1.67
C PRO A 688 26.13 1.53 -2.91
N LYS A 689 26.81 2.49 -3.55
CA LYS A 689 27.55 2.24 -4.81
C LYS A 689 28.60 1.11 -4.71
N THR A 690 29.14 0.87 -3.52
CA THR A 690 30.12 -0.18 -3.24
C THR A 690 29.48 -1.55 -3.02
N ASN A 691 28.17 -1.60 -2.77
CA ASN A 691 27.46 -2.81 -2.38
C ASN A 691 26.62 -3.30 -3.55
N THR A 692 26.99 -4.47 -4.07
CA THR A 692 26.36 -5.07 -5.26
C THR A 692 25.56 -6.33 -4.92
N LYS A 693 25.69 -6.83 -3.68
CA LYS A 693 25.13 -8.11 -3.23
C LYS A 693 24.12 -7.89 -2.10
N LEU A 694 22.89 -8.27 -2.35
CA LEU A 694 21.79 -8.23 -1.40
C LEU A 694 21.90 -9.42 -0.43
N LYS A 695 21.73 -9.18 0.86
CA LYS A 695 21.88 -10.20 1.91
C LYS A 695 20.57 -10.51 2.62
N GLN A 696 19.75 -9.49 2.86
CA GLN A 696 18.48 -9.65 3.56
C GLN A 696 17.52 -8.54 3.14
N ILE A 697 16.24 -8.86 3.14
CA ILE A 697 15.13 -7.92 3.01
C ILE A 697 14.10 -8.28 4.07
N THR A 698 13.53 -7.30 4.75
CA THR A 698 12.43 -7.52 5.70
C THR A 698 11.50 -6.31 5.75
N PHE A 699 10.22 -6.56 6.02
CA PHE A 699 9.22 -5.52 6.21
C PHE A 699 9.25 -4.98 7.64
N PHE A 700 9.03 -3.67 7.78
CA PHE A 700 9.06 -2.96 9.06
C PHE A 700 8.09 -1.79 9.05
N ASP A 701 7.56 -1.36 10.19
CA ASP A 701 6.62 -0.22 10.26
C ASP A 701 7.26 0.93 11.04
N ASN A 702 8.00 1.80 10.34
CA ASN A 702 8.70 2.88 11.03
C ASN A 702 7.70 3.93 11.55
N GLY A 703 7.62 4.02 12.88
CA GLY A 703 6.76 4.97 13.57
C GLY A 703 5.30 4.54 13.65
N GLU A 704 5.03 3.24 13.51
CA GLU A 704 3.71 2.62 13.72
C GLU A 704 2.61 3.29 12.89
N LYS A 705 2.92 3.56 11.62
CA LYS A 705 2.05 4.24 10.65
C LYS A 705 1.18 3.26 9.85
N GLY A 706 1.34 1.95 10.02
CA GLY A 706 0.48 0.93 9.43
C GLY A 706 0.80 0.59 7.97
N VAL A 707 1.86 1.18 7.42
CA VAL A 707 2.35 0.91 6.06
C VAL A 707 3.76 0.34 6.19
N PHE A 708 4.07 -0.73 5.45
CA PHE A 708 5.39 -1.36 5.53
C PHE A 708 6.45 -0.52 4.82
N ASP A 709 7.45 -0.12 5.58
CA ASP A 709 8.77 0.26 5.10
C ASP A 709 9.63 -1.00 4.91
N VAL A 710 10.78 -0.85 4.24
CA VAL A 710 11.64 -1.99 3.88
C VAL A 710 13.04 -1.80 4.44
N PHE A 711 13.45 -2.72 5.31
CA PHE A 711 14.85 -2.87 5.67
C PHE A 711 15.57 -3.74 4.65
N VAL A 712 16.76 -3.31 4.27
CA VAL A 712 17.64 -4.04 3.35
C VAL A 712 19.03 -4.12 3.94
N ALA A 713 19.57 -5.34 4.03
CA ALA A 713 20.98 -5.57 4.30
C ALA A 713 21.70 -5.90 2.99
N SER A 714 22.84 -5.26 2.75
CA SER A 714 23.68 -5.51 1.58
C SER A 714 25.16 -5.53 1.99
N VAL A 715 25.97 -6.22 1.19
CA VAL A 715 27.42 -6.32 1.38
C VAL A 715 28.17 -5.79 0.18
N ASP A 716 29.37 -5.27 0.42
CA ASP A 716 30.35 -4.96 -0.63
C ASP A 716 31.18 -6.19 -1.04
N ASP A 717 32.11 -6.00 -1.98
CA ASP A 717 33.01 -7.06 -2.44
C ASP A 717 34.03 -7.52 -1.38
N ALA A 718 34.16 -6.78 -0.27
CA ALA A 718 34.96 -7.14 0.89
C ALA A 718 34.10 -7.74 2.03
N ASP A 719 32.86 -8.13 1.74
CA ASP A 719 31.87 -8.69 2.67
C ASP A 719 31.53 -7.76 3.86
N ARG A 720 31.71 -6.45 3.70
CA ARG A 720 31.32 -5.47 4.73
C ARG A 720 29.83 -5.18 4.62
N SER A 721 29.11 -5.50 5.69
CA SER A 721 27.66 -5.35 5.75
C SER A 721 27.22 -3.90 6.00
N SER A 722 26.11 -3.52 5.38
CA SER A 722 25.38 -2.28 5.64
C SER A 722 23.88 -2.57 5.69
N VAL A 723 23.17 -1.83 6.54
CA VAL A 723 21.72 -1.90 6.71
C VAL A 723 21.12 -0.56 6.30
N GLN A 724 20.11 -0.58 5.44
CA GLN A 724 19.35 0.59 5.01
C GLN A 724 17.87 0.43 5.33
N LEU A 725 17.23 1.53 5.71
CA LEU A 725 15.77 1.62 5.77
C LEU A 725 15.27 2.45 4.59
N PHE A 726 14.32 1.89 3.83
CA PHE A 726 13.61 2.57 2.76
C PHE A 726 12.17 2.84 3.20
N LEU A 727 11.80 4.12 3.27
CA LEU A 727 10.45 4.53 3.61
C LEU A 727 9.54 4.46 2.38
N GLN A 728 8.44 3.72 2.49
CA GLN A 728 7.43 3.65 1.44
C GLN A 728 6.53 4.90 1.48
N GLN A 729 6.28 5.43 0.29
CA GLN A 729 5.32 6.49 0.01
C GLN A 729 4.23 5.92 -0.89
N MET A 730 3.06 5.65 -0.31
CA MET A 730 1.88 5.16 -1.02
C MET A 730 1.19 6.30 -1.78
N VAL A 731 0.67 6.01 -2.97
CA VAL A 731 -0.09 6.98 -3.77
C VAL A 731 -1.54 7.08 -3.28
N ASN A 732 -2.11 5.95 -2.87
CA ASN A 732 -3.49 5.82 -2.41
C ASN A 732 -3.54 5.45 -0.93
N ASP A 733 -4.43 6.09 -0.19
CA ASP A 733 -4.74 5.72 1.19
C ASP A 733 -5.53 4.41 1.19
N HIS A 734 -4.90 3.33 1.65
CA HIS A 734 -5.57 2.05 1.90
C HIS A 734 -5.82 1.88 3.39
N TYR A 735 -6.89 1.16 3.71
CA TYR A 735 -7.25 0.89 5.08
C TYR A 735 -6.58 -0.38 5.59
N PHE A 736 -6.23 -0.41 6.87
CA PHE A 736 -5.66 -1.60 7.50
C PHE A 736 -6.18 -1.79 8.92
N VAL A 737 -5.94 -2.98 9.46
CA VAL A 737 -5.99 -3.27 10.90
C VAL A 737 -4.66 -3.87 11.31
N LYS A 738 -4.07 -3.34 12.37
CA LYS A 738 -2.89 -3.94 13.01
C LYS A 738 -3.31 -4.60 14.32
N VAL A 739 -2.96 -5.86 14.52
CA VAL A 739 -3.37 -6.66 15.68
C VAL A 739 -2.12 -7.15 16.41
N THR A 740 -2.05 -6.86 17.71
CA THR A 740 -1.00 -7.32 18.62
C THR A 740 -1.64 -8.00 19.82
N VAL A 741 -1.26 -9.25 20.11
CA VAL A 741 -1.74 -9.97 21.29
C VAL A 741 -0.58 -10.04 22.30
N LEU A 742 -0.85 -9.66 23.55
CA LEU A 742 0.15 -9.68 24.61
C LEU A 742 0.27 -11.09 25.22
N ASN A 743 1.31 -11.34 26.01
CA ASN A 743 1.48 -12.64 26.68
C ASN A 743 0.39 -12.95 27.71
N GLY A 744 -0.31 -11.95 28.26
CA GLY A 744 -1.41 -12.16 29.22
C GLY A 744 -0.99 -12.70 30.59
N LEU A 745 0.28 -12.57 31.00
CA LEU A 745 0.75 -13.00 32.33
C LEU A 745 0.34 -12.05 33.46
N CYS A 746 -0.03 -10.81 33.12
CA CYS A 746 -0.42 -9.77 34.06
C CYS A 746 -1.68 -9.01 33.59
N SER A 747 -2.52 -8.58 34.53
CA SER A 747 -3.83 -7.99 34.20
C SER A 747 -3.79 -6.55 33.70
N SER A 748 -2.82 -5.79 34.20
CA SER A 748 -2.68 -4.35 33.94
C SER A 748 -1.24 -3.93 34.13
N ALA A 749 -0.91 -2.73 33.65
CA ALA A 749 0.41 -2.16 33.81
C ALA A 749 0.87 -2.15 35.27
N GLU A 750 0.01 -1.77 36.24
CA GLU A 750 0.37 -1.70 37.66
C GLU A 750 0.77 -3.04 38.28
N ASN A 751 0.23 -4.14 37.75
CA ASN A 751 0.47 -5.50 38.25
C ASN A 751 1.59 -6.23 37.50
N CYS A 752 2.14 -5.61 36.45
CA CYS A 752 3.21 -6.19 35.66
C CYS A 752 4.59 -5.72 36.13
N THR A 753 5.63 -6.44 35.72
CA THR A 753 7.02 -6.03 35.90
C THR A 753 7.24 -4.64 35.31
N ASP A 754 8.03 -3.81 36.00
CA ASP A 754 8.31 -2.41 35.62
C ASP A 754 7.08 -1.52 35.43
N LYS A 755 5.93 -1.95 35.98
CA LYS A 755 4.65 -1.23 35.89
C LYS A 755 4.22 -0.94 34.45
N ARG A 756 4.53 -1.83 33.51
CA ARG A 756 4.24 -1.68 32.07
C ARG A 756 3.72 -2.98 31.49
N LEU A 757 2.79 -2.89 30.54
CA LEU A 757 2.38 -4.07 29.78
C LEU A 757 3.44 -4.36 28.71
N PRO A 758 3.72 -5.63 28.37
CA PRO A 758 4.76 -6.02 27.42
C PRO A 758 4.33 -5.81 25.97
N TYR A 759 4.13 -4.55 25.58
CA TYR A 759 3.86 -4.20 24.19
C TYR A 759 5.04 -4.62 23.30
N GLY A 760 4.76 -5.19 22.12
CA GLY A 760 5.78 -5.58 21.15
C GLY A 760 6.74 -6.70 21.60
N LEU A 761 6.41 -7.44 22.66
CA LEU A 761 7.11 -8.67 23.04
C LEU A 761 6.64 -9.83 22.15
N PRO A 762 7.53 -10.54 21.42
CA PRO A 762 7.16 -11.70 20.64
C PRO A 762 6.64 -12.85 21.52
N VAL A 763 5.44 -13.35 21.21
CA VAL A 763 4.84 -14.53 21.86
C VAL A 763 4.55 -15.56 20.78
N PRO A 764 5.22 -16.72 20.78
CA PRO A 764 5.03 -17.75 19.76
C PRO A 764 3.62 -18.36 19.78
N GLY A 765 3.09 -18.70 18.60
CA GLY A 765 1.91 -19.55 18.47
C GLY A 765 0.56 -18.84 18.64
N GLN A 766 0.54 -17.52 18.64
CA GLN A 766 -0.72 -16.76 18.65
C GLN A 766 -1.25 -16.58 17.22
N SER A 767 -2.57 -16.51 17.06
CA SER A 767 -3.20 -16.34 15.75
C SER A 767 -4.31 -15.29 15.76
N SER A 768 -4.61 -14.76 14.59
CA SER A 768 -5.79 -13.93 14.38
C SER A 768 -6.40 -14.20 13.02
N SER A 769 -7.71 -14.05 12.95
CA SER A 769 -8.44 -14.11 11.69
C SER A 769 -9.51 -13.04 11.66
N TYR A 770 -9.83 -12.59 10.46
CA TYR A 770 -11.04 -11.81 10.24
C TYR A 770 -11.80 -12.36 9.04
N SER A 771 -13.10 -12.12 9.04
CA SER A 771 -13.97 -12.46 7.93
C SER A 771 -14.71 -11.22 7.47
N THR A 772 -14.82 -11.04 6.16
CA THR A 772 -15.58 -9.96 5.55
C THR A 772 -16.35 -10.47 4.34
N GLU A 773 -17.37 -9.72 3.92
CA GLU A 773 -18.11 -10.03 2.70
C GLU A 773 -17.39 -9.44 1.48
N SER A 774 -17.27 -10.24 0.42
CA SER A 774 -16.72 -9.79 -0.86
C SER A 774 -17.70 -8.84 -1.57
N ALA A 775 -17.17 -7.90 -2.36
CA ALA A 775 -17.96 -7.05 -3.24
C ALA A 775 -18.79 -7.84 -4.28
N SER A 776 -18.35 -9.06 -4.63
CA SER A 776 -19.08 -9.98 -5.53
C SER A 776 -20.11 -10.87 -4.82
N GLY A 777 -20.27 -10.74 -3.50
CA GLY A 777 -20.99 -11.69 -2.66
C GLY A 777 -20.13 -12.90 -2.26
N GLY A 778 -20.42 -13.47 -1.08
CA GLY A 778 -19.64 -14.56 -0.46
C GLY A 778 -18.71 -14.05 0.65
N ARG A 779 -18.37 -14.93 1.60
CA ARG A 779 -17.45 -14.60 2.70
C ARG A 779 -16.01 -14.87 2.31
N LEU A 780 -15.16 -13.88 2.52
CA LEU A 780 -13.70 -14.02 2.50
C LEU A 780 -13.23 -14.26 3.93
N GLY A 781 -12.33 -15.23 4.08
CA GLY A 781 -11.60 -15.48 5.33
C GLY A 781 -10.16 -15.04 5.15
N PHE A 782 -9.60 -14.46 6.20
CA PHE A 782 -8.19 -14.13 6.25
C PHE A 782 -7.66 -14.58 7.59
N ALA A 783 -6.59 -15.38 7.57
CA ALA A 783 -5.90 -15.85 8.76
C ALA A 783 -4.44 -15.41 8.79
N GLY A 784 -3.93 -15.19 9.99
CA GLY A 784 -2.54 -14.83 10.24
C GLY A 784 -2.04 -15.49 11.52
N LEU A 785 -0.72 -15.63 11.58
CA LEU A 785 0.01 -16.20 12.70
C LEU A 785 1.08 -15.22 13.20
N MET A 786 1.38 -15.24 14.51
CA MET A 786 2.45 -14.43 15.13
C MET A 786 3.51 -15.30 15.78
N GLY A 787 4.75 -14.80 15.79
CA GLY A 787 5.89 -15.48 16.42
C GLY A 787 6.17 -16.85 15.82
N VAL A 788 5.97 -16.98 14.50
CA VAL A 788 5.96 -18.26 13.79
C VAL A 788 7.36 -18.82 13.60
N GLN A 789 8.34 -17.95 13.36
CA GLN A 789 9.69 -18.35 12.96
C GLN A 789 10.75 -17.69 13.81
N SER A 790 11.60 -18.51 14.42
CA SER A 790 12.83 -18.10 15.07
C SER A 790 14.08 -18.44 14.26
N CYS A 791 13.97 -19.22 13.18
CA CYS A 791 15.11 -19.56 12.33
C CYS A 791 15.61 -18.37 11.54
N CYS A 792 16.90 -18.40 11.19
CA CYS A 792 17.40 -17.79 9.97
C CYS A 792 17.27 -16.27 9.96
N THR A 793 17.20 -15.68 11.15
CA THR A 793 16.97 -14.25 11.36
C THR A 793 15.74 -13.79 10.56
N ALA A 794 14.60 -14.48 10.70
CA ALA A 794 13.38 -14.22 9.93
C ALA A 794 12.74 -12.83 10.18
N LEU A 795 13.20 -12.09 11.21
CA LEU A 795 12.83 -10.68 11.50
C LEU A 795 11.32 -10.40 11.41
N GLN A 796 10.51 -11.25 12.03
CA GLN A 796 9.05 -11.07 12.08
C GLN A 796 8.68 -9.97 13.08
N LEU A 797 7.62 -9.23 12.77
CA LEU A 797 7.03 -8.29 13.71
C LEU A 797 6.11 -9.04 14.69
N PRO A 798 6.04 -8.63 15.97
CA PRO A 798 5.14 -9.21 16.98
C PRO A 798 3.70 -8.69 16.81
N SER A 799 3.25 -8.53 15.57
CA SER A 799 1.93 -8.04 15.22
C SER A 799 1.54 -8.52 13.82
N MET A 800 0.26 -8.81 13.62
CA MET A 800 -0.29 -9.07 12.29
C MET A 800 -0.89 -7.80 11.71
N ARG A 801 -0.78 -7.66 10.39
CA ARG A 801 -1.45 -6.59 9.65
C ARG A 801 -2.35 -7.20 8.59
N PHE A 802 -3.57 -6.70 8.56
CA PHE A 802 -4.57 -7.03 7.56
C PHE A 802 -4.88 -5.77 6.77
N GLY A 803 -4.57 -5.76 5.48
CA GLY A 803 -5.09 -4.77 4.55
C GLY A 803 -6.57 -5.00 4.31
N LEU A 804 -7.30 -3.90 4.18
CA LEU A 804 -8.74 -3.92 3.94
C LEU A 804 -9.09 -3.33 2.57
N GLY A 805 -8.09 -2.96 1.77
CA GLY A 805 -8.29 -2.26 0.52
C GLY A 805 -8.74 -0.79 0.72
N PRO A 806 -9.11 -0.11 -0.37
CA PRO A 806 -9.40 1.32 -0.35
C PRO A 806 -10.85 1.67 0.07
N PHE A 807 -11.75 0.69 0.19
CA PHE A 807 -13.19 0.93 0.38
C PHE A 807 -13.78 0.35 1.68
N ALA A 808 -12.96 -0.23 2.56
CA ALA A 808 -13.46 -0.79 3.81
C ALA A 808 -13.93 0.32 4.77
N SER A 809 -15.16 0.17 5.27
CA SER A 809 -15.77 1.11 6.22
C SER A 809 -15.77 0.58 7.66
N TYR A 810 -15.77 -0.74 7.85
CA TYR A 810 -15.61 -1.42 9.14
C TYR A 810 -15.18 -2.87 8.91
N VAL A 811 -14.60 -3.50 9.94
CA VAL A 811 -14.38 -4.96 9.99
C VAL A 811 -15.48 -5.59 10.84
N GLU A 812 -16.22 -6.54 10.28
CA GLU A 812 -17.38 -7.17 10.94
C GLU A 812 -16.95 -7.88 12.22
N ARG A 813 -15.96 -8.78 12.12
CA ARG A 813 -15.47 -9.60 13.21
C ARG A 813 -13.99 -9.90 13.05
N LEU A 814 -13.21 -9.48 14.05
CA LEU A 814 -11.81 -9.87 14.23
C LEU A 814 -11.74 -10.87 15.39
N THR A 815 -11.13 -12.02 15.17
CA THR A 815 -10.92 -13.06 16.18
C THR A 815 -9.44 -13.16 16.48
N VAL A 816 -9.09 -13.27 17.75
CA VAL A 816 -7.73 -13.63 18.19
C VAL A 816 -7.80 -14.91 19.00
N ALA A 817 -6.76 -15.73 18.89
CA ALA A 817 -6.61 -16.97 19.66
C ALA A 817 -5.20 -17.05 20.28
N ILE A 818 -5.14 -17.63 21.48
CA ILE A 818 -3.88 -18.07 22.09
C ILE A 818 -3.93 -19.59 22.24
N PRO A 819 -2.77 -20.27 22.35
CA PRO A 819 -2.71 -21.71 22.52
C PRO A 819 -3.58 -22.19 23.71
N PRO A 820 -4.47 -23.18 23.51
CA PRO A 820 -5.26 -23.75 24.59
C PRO A 820 -4.43 -24.72 25.43
N ASP A 821 -4.75 -24.84 26.72
CA ASP A 821 -4.17 -25.81 27.67
C ASP A 821 -5.11 -26.99 27.96
N SER A 822 -6.27 -27.00 27.33
CA SER A 822 -7.37 -27.94 27.56
C SER A 822 -8.32 -27.96 26.36
N ALA A 823 -9.41 -28.71 26.44
CA ALA A 823 -10.43 -28.74 25.38
C ALA A 823 -11.20 -27.42 25.21
N LEU A 824 -11.06 -26.46 26.13
CA LEU A 824 -11.70 -25.15 26.01
C LEU A 824 -10.85 -24.23 25.14
N LEU A 825 -11.43 -23.78 24.03
CA LEU A 825 -10.79 -22.82 23.14
C LEU A 825 -10.57 -21.48 23.85
N ARG A 826 -9.38 -20.89 23.68
CA ARG A 826 -9.04 -19.58 24.23
C ARG A 826 -9.09 -18.52 23.13
N THR A 827 -10.31 -18.13 22.76
CA THR A 827 -10.57 -17.19 21.65
C THR A 827 -11.35 -15.96 22.11
N PHE A 828 -11.04 -14.81 21.50
CA PHE A 828 -11.70 -13.54 21.79
C PHE A 828 -12.05 -12.82 20.49
N SER A 829 -13.30 -12.38 20.37
CA SER A 829 -13.83 -11.73 19.17
C SER A 829 -14.18 -10.27 19.42
N ILE A 830 -13.76 -9.39 18.52
CA ILE A 830 -14.08 -7.97 18.49
C ILE A 830 -14.98 -7.71 17.29
N PHE A 831 -16.10 -7.01 17.51
CA PHE A 831 -17.08 -6.72 16.48
C PHE A 831 -17.10 -5.23 16.12
N GLY A 832 -17.31 -4.92 14.84
CA GLY A 832 -17.46 -3.54 14.37
C GLY A 832 -16.20 -2.69 14.53
N LEU A 833 -15.05 -3.23 14.13
CA LEU A 833 -13.77 -2.54 14.26
C LEU A 833 -13.66 -1.40 13.24
N ILE A 834 -13.14 -0.26 13.68
CA ILE A 834 -12.87 0.89 12.82
C ILE A 834 -11.54 0.65 12.08
N PRO A 835 -11.47 0.88 10.76
CA PRO A 835 -10.22 0.82 10.00
C PRO A 835 -9.15 1.80 10.50
N ASN A 836 -7.89 1.57 10.12
CA ASN A 836 -6.71 2.32 10.58
C ASN A 836 -6.55 2.34 12.10
N SER A 837 -6.93 1.23 12.73
CA SER A 837 -6.77 1.02 14.16
C SER A 837 -5.66 0.02 14.45
N GLU A 838 -4.93 0.31 15.52
CA GLU A 838 -4.02 -0.61 16.15
C GLU A 838 -4.72 -1.22 17.37
N VAL A 839 -4.91 -2.54 17.33
CA VAL A 839 -5.65 -3.32 18.31
C VAL A 839 -4.66 -4.09 19.16
N PHE A 840 -4.65 -3.81 20.46
CA PHE A 840 -3.93 -4.59 21.44
C PHE A 840 -4.90 -5.43 22.27
N VAL A 841 -4.72 -6.74 22.28
CA VAL A 841 -5.50 -7.65 23.13
C VAL A 841 -4.61 -8.14 24.27
N ASN A 842 -5.06 -7.94 25.52
CA ASN A 842 -4.43 -8.51 26.70
C ASN A 842 -5.23 -9.74 27.14
N PRO A 843 -4.73 -10.98 26.92
CA PRO A 843 -5.46 -12.20 27.22
C PRO A 843 -5.36 -12.59 28.71
N TYR A 844 -5.86 -11.74 29.61
CA TYR A 844 -5.82 -12.00 31.06
C TYR A 844 -7.23 -12.09 31.67
N PRO A 845 -7.51 -13.12 32.51
CA PRO A 845 -6.69 -14.33 32.71
C PRO A 845 -6.83 -15.28 31.50
N HIS A 846 -5.80 -16.09 31.21
CA HIS A 846 -5.84 -17.04 30.08
C HIS A 846 -7.02 -18.03 30.14
N SER A 847 -7.46 -18.39 31.35
CA SER A 847 -8.53 -19.36 31.59
C SER A 847 -9.94 -18.84 31.26
N ASP A 848 -10.12 -17.53 31.06
CA ASP A 848 -11.44 -16.91 30.87
C ASP A 848 -11.39 -15.85 29.76
N PRO A 849 -11.56 -16.26 28.48
CA PRO A 849 -11.53 -15.37 27.33
C PRO A 849 -12.55 -14.23 27.36
N ASP A 850 -13.70 -14.42 28.03
CA ASP A 850 -14.74 -13.40 28.14
C ASP A 850 -14.30 -12.17 28.96
N ARG A 851 -13.24 -12.32 29.77
CA ARG A 851 -12.66 -11.25 30.59
C ARG A 851 -11.49 -10.54 29.93
N TRP A 852 -11.06 -10.97 28.75
CA TRP A 852 -9.96 -10.34 28.04
C TRP A 852 -10.30 -8.91 27.67
N THR A 853 -9.27 -8.08 27.57
CA THR A 853 -9.43 -6.66 27.28
C THR A 853 -8.75 -6.29 25.98
N ALA A 854 -9.45 -5.51 25.15
CA ALA A 854 -8.88 -4.93 23.95
C ALA A 854 -8.74 -3.41 24.11
N LYS A 855 -7.61 -2.86 23.69
CA LYS A 855 -7.37 -1.43 23.57
C LYS A 855 -7.17 -1.10 22.10
N LEU A 856 -8.00 -0.18 21.60
CA LEU A 856 -7.88 0.34 20.25
C LEU A 856 -7.17 1.68 20.32
N PHE A 857 -6.02 1.78 19.66
CA PHE A 857 -5.39 3.05 19.37
C PHE A 857 -5.72 3.41 17.94
N LEU A 858 -6.51 4.47 17.80
CA LEU A 858 -6.70 5.07 16.50
C LEU A 858 -5.41 5.78 16.17
N GLN A 859 -4.86 5.48 15.00
CA GLN A 859 -3.86 6.37 14.46
C GLN A 859 -4.46 7.76 14.40
N PRO A 860 -3.75 8.76 14.93
CA PRO A 860 -4.37 10.03 15.07
C PRO A 860 -4.69 10.56 13.68
N LEU A 861 -5.95 10.93 13.51
CA LEU A 861 -6.44 11.73 12.39
C LEU A 861 -5.83 13.15 12.44
N TYR A 862 -4.58 13.33 12.90
CA TYR A 862 -3.79 14.57 12.96
C TYR A 862 -3.48 15.14 11.57
N ASN A 863 -4.30 14.82 10.57
CA ASN A 863 -4.50 15.79 9.53
C ASN A 863 -5.19 16.99 10.20
N MET A 864 -4.55 18.16 10.20
CA MET A 864 -5.14 19.43 10.69
C MET A 864 -6.57 19.63 10.17
N LYS A 865 -6.92 19.00 9.03
CA LYS A 865 -8.27 18.84 8.49
C LYS A 865 -9.34 18.40 9.50
N VAL A 866 -9.12 17.40 10.36
CA VAL A 866 -10.16 16.95 11.32
C VAL A 866 -10.38 17.99 12.41
N LEU A 867 -9.29 18.61 12.88
CA LEU A 867 -9.38 19.74 13.80
C LEU A 867 -10.08 20.94 13.14
N TYR A 868 -9.77 21.25 11.88
CA TYR A 868 -10.47 22.29 11.12
C TYR A 868 -11.94 21.96 10.91
N ILE A 869 -12.30 20.70 10.62
CA ILE A 869 -13.70 20.27 10.51
C ILE A 869 -14.41 20.46 11.84
N ALA A 870 -13.81 20.02 12.96
CA ALA A 870 -14.38 20.19 14.29
C ALA A 870 -14.55 21.67 14.65
N ILE A 871 -13.53 22.51 14.42
CA ILE A 871 -13.60 23.96 14.63
C ILE A 871 -14.68 24.59 13.75
N THR A 872 -14.77 24.20 12.48
CA THR A 872 -15.77 24.69 11.54
C THR A 872 -17.18 24.31 12.00
N LEU A 873 -17.37 23.06 12.43
CA LEU A 873 -18.64 22.57 12.96
C LEU A 873 -19.05 23.36 14.21
N VAL A 874 -18.13 23.57 15.15
CA VAL A 874 -18.38 24.38 16.35
C VAL A 874 -18.74 25.82 15.97
N CYS A 875 -18.03 26.43 15.02
CA CYS A 875 -18.34 27.78 14.54
C CYS A 875 -19.74 27.85 13.92
N VAL A 876 -20.12 26.87 13.09
CA VAL A 876 -21.45 26.79 12.48
C VAL A 876 -22.53 26.62 13.55
N CYS A 877 -22.32 25.76 14.55
CA CYS A 877 -23.24 25.60 15.68
C CYS A 877 -23.42 26.91 16.47
N VAL A 878 -22.34 27.65 16.74
CA VAL A 878 -22.42 28.95 17.44
C VAL A 878 -23.20 29.98 16.61
N VAL A 879 -22.96 30.05 15.31
CA VAL A 879 -23.70 30.95 14.41
C VAL A 879 -25.19 30.60 14.39
N LEU A 880 -25.54 29.31 14.32
CA LEU A 880 -26.93 28.87 14.39
C LEU A 880 -27.59 29.25 15.72
N VAL A 881 -26.91 29.06 16.85
CA VAL A 881 -27.42 29.47 18.17
C VAL A 881 -27.66 30.99 18.23
N ILE A 882 -26.77 31.79 17.66
CA ILE A 882 -26.95 33.26 17.58
C ILE A 882 -28.18 33.60 16.74
N ILE A 883 -28.33 33.01 15.54
CA ILE A 883 -29.49 33.24 14.67
C ILE A 883 -30.79 32.86 15.36
N ILE A 884 -30.85 31.67 15.98
CA ILE A 884 -32.02 31.20 16.73
C ILE A 884 -32.34 32.16 17.87
N SER A 885 -31.34 32.60 18.64
CA SER A 885 -31.52 33.53 19.76
C SER A 885 -32.06 34.90 19.30
N VAL A 886 -31.56 35.41 18.18
CA VAL A 886 -32.03 36.68 17.58
C VAL A 886 -33.48 36.55 17.11
N LEU A 887 -33.81 35.46 16.42
CA LEU A 887 -35.18 35.20 15.97
C LEU A 887 -36.16 35.07 17.14
N GLN A 888 -35.78 34.34 18.19
CA GLN A 888 -36.57 34.20 19.42
C GLN A 888 -36.79 35.56 20.11
N CYS A 889 -35.78 36.43 20.15
CA CYS A 889 -35.91 37.79 20.69
C CYS A 889 -36.86 38.65 19.85
N LEU A 890 -36.81 38.54 18.52
CA LEU A 890 -37.72 39.26 17.63
C LEU A 890 -39.16 38.79 17.78
N GLU A 891 -39.38 37.48 17.90
CA GLU A 891 -40.68 36.86 18.14
C GLU A 891 -41.30 37.33 19.46
N VAL A 892 -40.56 37.22 20.57
CA VAL A 892 -41.02 37.69 21.90
C VAL A 892 -41.35 39.19 21.89
N ARG A 893 -40.59 39.99 21.13
CA ARG A 893 -40.85 41.43 21.01
C ARG A 893 -42.13 41.72 20.22
N GLU A 894 -42.43 40.94 19.19
CA GLU A 894 -43.65 41.11 18.41
C GLU A 894 -44.89 40.63 19.20
N ASP A 895 -44.79 39.51 19.91
CA ASP A 895 -45.82 39.04 20.86
C ASP A 895 -46.15 40.10 21.92
N HIS A 896 -45.13 40.79 22.45
CA HIS A 896 -45.32 41.88 23.40
C HIS A 896 -46.08 43.06 22.78
N LYS A 897 -45.82 43.40 21.51
CA LYS A 897 -46.57 44.45 20.80
C LYS A 897 -48.01 44.02 20.52
N GLU A 898 -48.25 42.76 20.16
CA GLU A 898 -49.60 42.24 19.96
C GLU A 898 -50.41 42.28 21.25
N LYS A 899 -49.85 41.83 22.38
CA LYS A 899 -50.48 41.93 23.70
C LYS A 899 -50.79 43.38 24.09
N GLN A 900 -49.92 44.34 23.76
CA GLN A 900 -50.18 45.77 24.00
C GLN A 900 -51.31 46.30 23.12
N LYS A 901 -51.41 45.89 21.85
CA LYS A 901 -52.52 46.24 20.95
C LYS A 901 -53.84 45.64 21.44
N GLU A 902 -53.84 44.40 21.92
CA GLU A 902 -55.02 43.76 22.51
C GLU A 902 -55.46 44.45 23.82
N ALA A 903 -54.51 44.78 24.71
CA ALA A 903 -54.81 45.52 25.94
C ALA A 903 -55.39 46.93 25.65
N GLN A 904 -54.94 47.60 24.59
CA GLN A 904 -55.52 48.87 24.13
C GLN A 904 -56.91 48.70 23.53
N ARG A 905 -57.22 47.58 22.87
CA ARG A 905 -58.58 47.24 22.40
C ARG A 905 -59.56 47.09 23.57
N PHE A 906 -59.15 46.42 24.65
CA PHE A 906 -59.99 46.27 25.85
C PHE A 906 -60.27 47.59 26.57
N HIS A 907 -59.39 48.58 26.48
CA HIS A 907 -59.64 49.92 27.03
C HIS A 907 -60.65 50.76 26.22
N PHE A 908 -60.88 50.42 24.94
CA PHE A 908 -61.87 51.09 24.09
C PHE A 908 -63.26 50.46 24.13
N ASP A 909 -63.39 49.17 24.49
CA ASP A 909 -64.69 48.52 24.69
C ASP A 909 -65.30 48.79 26.09
N ALA A 910 -64.54 49.39 27.00
CA ALA A 910 -64.97 49.73 28.37
C ALA A 910 -65.28 51.24 28.59
N MET A 911 -65.29 52.04 27.51
CA MET A 911 -65.72 53.44 27.47
C MET A 911 -66.93 53.55 26.54
#